data_AF-A0AAU3FLR0-F1
#
_entry.id   AF-A0AAU3FLR0-F1
#
_cell.length_a   1.000
_cell.length_b   1.000
_cell.length_c   1.000
_cell.angle_alpha   90.00
_cell.angle_beta   90.00
_cell.angle_gamma   90.00
#
_symmetry.space_group_name_H-M   'P 1'
#
loop_
_entity.id
_entity.type
_entity.pdbx_description
1 polymer ?
#
loop_
_entity_poly.entity_id
_entity_poly.type
_entity_poly.pdbx_seq_one_letter_code
_entity_poly.pdbx_strand_id
1 'polypeptide(L)'
;MVSRRGLLIAGAAGGAVALTPAGWAVAGPRPAPPLDPRDIPKYVTPLPVPRAMPRDLGGPDADEYAVAVRQFRQQVLPRSLPPTTVWGFGSAAHPGSFRYPGPTIEARAGRPVRVTWLNQLLDRRGRHLPHLLPVDPTLHWANPAGGDEGRDHAGHFRRTPGPYLGPVPLVVHLHGGHNRQESDGHPEAWYLPNCRDLPSGYARYGSSYREFGDRYADYRGTRWSPGAATVEYANDQRATALWYHDHALGLTRLTMYAGPIGLYLLRGGAADLPPGVLPGAATGPAGGSARGHHEIPLVIQDRSFTADGSLRYPASRAEFDGRPGRYVPETDVSPIWHPAFFADTIVVNGRTWPVLEVERRRYRFRLLNGCNSRFLLLSVAAHPTARPARPAVPFWQIGSDGGFLPAPVRMGKLPLGGGSRVDAVVDFSDVPAGTELYLVNEGPDGLAGRPGADVEPADPHTTGQVLKLVVTEATGPDRSVPPDQLDLPSSRPLGPAERVRRLSLNETMSTSPGAGPVAALLGTVDRDGRAVPLRWNAPVTETPRLHGTEVWEFHNFTPFAHPIHLHQVQFELVGRGPTGQQPPSPAERGWLDTVAVLPGEVTRIKARFDLPGRFAWHCHLLEHEDNEMMRPYDVVPSGGAQTGDGGISAEGSSGLGLAGVAALGAAALGAGMLHGARDPGSTPVG
;
A
#
# COMPACT_ATOMS: atom_id res chain seq x y z
N MET A 1 -46.14 30.09 5.83
CA MET A 1 -45.73 29.68 7.19
C MET A 1 -44.26 29.36 7.15
N VAL A 2 -43.45 30.27 7.69
CA VAL A 2 -41.98 30.24 7.67
C VAL A 2 -41.53 29.81 9.07
N SER A 3 -40.72 28.77 9.17
CA SER A 3 -40.29 28.21 10.46
C SER A 3 -39.04 28.93 11.01
N ARG A 4 -38.98 29.03 12.34
CA ARG A 4 -38.10 29.86 13.19
C ARG A 4 -36.60 29.50 13.16
N ARG A 5 -35.91 29.61 12.02
CA ARG A 5 -34.43 29.55 11.99
C ARG A 5 -33.75 30.47 10.97
N GLY A 6 -34.41 31.58 10.63
CA GLY A 6 -33.83 32.64 9.81
C GLY A 6 -34.23 34.00 10.35
N LEU A 7 -33.51 34.49 11.36
CA LEU A 7 -33.35 35.91 11.70
C LEU A 7 -32.40 36.02 12.89
N LEU A 8 -31.11 36.27 12.62
CA LEU A 8 -30.16 37.00 13.49
C LEU A 8 -28.87 37.23 12.68
N ILE A 9 -29.02 37.82 11.51
CA ILE A 9 -27.96 38.55 10.79
C ILE A 9 -28.61 39.85 10.33
N ALA A 10 -28.61 40.86 11.19
CA ALA A 10 -28.72 42.28 10.87
C ALA A 10 -28.79 43.08 12.18
N GLY A 11 -27.74 43.84 12.49
CA GLY A 11 -27.82 44.91 13.48
C GLY A 11 -26.69 44.95 14.50
N ALA A 12 -25.51 45.44 14.08
CA ALA A 12 -24.71 46.41 14.82
C ALA A 12 -23.44 46.74 14.01
N ALA A 13 -23.58 47.65 13.06
CA ALA A 13 -22.44 48.44 12.56
C ALA A 13 -22.25 49.62 13.52
N GLY A 14 -21.06 49.77 14.10
CA GLY A 14 -20.74 50.90 14.97
C GLY A 14 -19.37 50.81 15.64
N GLY A 15 -18.33 51.27 14.93
CA GLY A 15 -17.20 51.99 15.53
C GLY A 15 -16.14 51.21 16.34
N ALA A 16 -15.05 50.84 15.67
CA ALA A 16 -13.67 51.14 16.08
C ALA A 16 -12.70 50.62 15.01
N VAL A 17 -12.26 51.49 14.10
CA VAL A 17 -11.14 51.19 13.20
C VAL A 17 -9.87 51.28 14.02
N ALA A 18 -9.41 50.15 14.57
CA ALA A 18 -8.04 50.01 14.99
C ALA A 18 -7.17 49.85 13.75
N LEU A 19 -6.48 50.92 13.36
CA LEU A 19 -5.44 50.89 12.33
C LEU A 19 -4.28 50.03 12.84
N THR A 20 -4.28 48.74 12.48
CA THR A 20 -3.07 47.91 12.55
C THR A 20 -2.20 48.24 11.32
N PRO A 21 -0.87 48.36 11.47
CA PRO A 21 -0.01 48.59 10.32
C PRO A 21 -0.09 47.39 9.39
N ALA A 22 -0.37 47.65 8.12
CA ALA A 22 -0.37 46.65 7.07
C ALA A 22 1.00 45.98 6.98
N GLY A 23 1.14 44.84 7.66
CA GLY A 23 2.19 43.88 7.35
C GLY A 23 2.00 43.45 5.90
N TRP A 24 3.09 43.47 5.14
CA TRP A 24 3.11 43.01 3.76
C TRP A 24 2.87 41.50 3.74
N ALA A 25 1.61 41.08 3.85
CA ALA A 25 1.20 39.77 3.44
C ALA A 25 1.31 39.76 1.92
N VAL A 26 2.39 39.15 1.41
CA VAL A 26 2.43 38.72 0.02
C VAL A 26 1.29 37.72 -0.11
N ALA A 27 0.13 38.20 -0.59
CA ALA A 27 -0.99 37.35 -0.95
C ALA A 27 -0.48 36.41 -2.05
N GLY A 28 -0.17 35.18 -1.68
CA GLY A 28 0.06 34.11 -2.65
C GLY A 28 -1.16 34.01 -3.58
N PRO A 29 -0.99 33.50 -4.81
CA PRO A 29 -2.12 33.28 -5.69
C PRO A 29 -3.19 32.46 -4.96
N ARG A 30 -4.43 32.95 -5.00
CA ARG A 30 -5.59 32.26 -4.42
C ARG A 30 -5.68 30.88 -5.06
N PRO A 31 -5.77 29.78 -4.29
CA PRO A 31 -5.82 28.44 -4.86
C PRO A 31 -6.99 28.33 -5.83
N ALA A 32 -6.75 27.72 -7.00
CA ALA A 32 -7.78 27.48 -7.98
C ALA A 32 -8.93 26.66 -7.35
N PRO A 33 -10.19 26.94 -7.72
CA PRO A 33 -11.31 26.19 -7.17
C PRO A 33 -11.22 24.70 -7.56
N PRO A 34 -11.82 23.78 -6.78
CA PRO A 34 -11.96 22.39 -7.19
C PRO A 34 -12.58 22.28 -8.59
N LEU A 35 -12.09 21.35 -9.40
CA LEU A 35 -12.66 21.02 -10.71
C LEU A 35 -13.77 20.00 -10.51
N ASP A 36 -14.98 20.27 -11.01
CA ASP A 36 -16.06 19.27 -10.97
C ASP A 36 -15.70 18.10 -11.91
N PRO A 37 -15.62 16.86 -11.41
CA PRO A 37 -15.32 15.68 -12.24
C PRO A 37 -16.35 15.43 -13.37
N ARG A 38 -17.55 16.01 -13.27
CA ARG A 38 -18.59 15.93 -14.31
C ARG A 38 -18.29 16.81 -15.51
N ASP A 39 -17.49 17.87 -15.33
CA ASP A 39 -17.07 18.78 -16.40
C ASP A 39 -15.86 18.27 -17.19
N ILE A 40 -15.18 17.21 -16.70
CA ILE A 40 -14.05 16.60 -17.38
C ILE A 40 -14.57 15.68 -18.51
N PRO A 41 -14.19 15.94 -19.78
CA PRO A 41 -14.59 15.07 -20.90
C PRO A 41 -14.07 13.63 -20.72
N LYS A 42 -14.97 12.67 -20.65
CA LYS A 42 -14.64 11.24 -20.52
C LYS A 42 -14.39 10.61 -21.89
N TYR A 43 -13.52 9.60 -21.94
CA TYR A 43 -13.34 8.76 -23.13
C TYR A 43 -12.86 9.51 -24.38
N VAL A 44 -12.10 10.60 -24.19
CA VAL A 44 -11.52 11.39 -25.30
C VAL A 44 -10.01 11.20 -25.45
N THR A 45 -9.38 10.43 -24.56
CA THR A 45 -7.93 10.19 -24.56
C THR A 45 -7.65 8.70 -24.64
N PRO A 46 -6.76 8.24 -25.54
CA PRO A 46 -6.34 6.84 -25.57
C PRO A 46 -5.64 6.42 -24.28
N LEU A 47 -5.83 5.16 -23.87
CA LEU A 47 -5.13 4.55 -22.74
C LEU A 47 -3.63 4.43 -23.07
N PRO A 48 -2.73 5.06 -22.30
CA PRO A 48 -1.31 4.78 -22.42
C PRO A 48 -1.00 3.41 -21.80
N VAL A 49 -0.13 2.65 -22.46
CA VAL A 49 0.48 1.45 -21.89
C VAL A 49 1.84 1.83 -21.30
N PRO A 50 2.10 1.57 -20.00
CA PRO A 50 3.40 1.82 -19.39
C PRO A 50 4.52 1.16 -20.20
N ARG A 51 5.57 1.94 -20.50
CA ARG A 51 6.72 1.46 -21.27
C ARG A 51 7.64 0.65 -20.37
N ALA A 52 8.44 -0.24 -20.94
CA ALA A 52 9.54 -0.85 -20.20
C ALA A 52 10.55 0.23 -19.73
N MET A 53 11.07 0.07 -18.52
CA MET A 53 12.13 0.89 -17.96
C MET A 53 13.39 0.73 -18.81
N PRO A 54 13.96 1.83 -19.34
CA PRO A 54 15.25 1.75 -20.02
C PRO A 54 16.31 1.21 -19.08
N ARG A 55 17.07 0.21 -19.56
CA ARG A 55 18.23 -0.34 -18.84
C ARG A 55 19.41 0.60 -19.02
N ASP A 56 20.19 0.83 -17.97
CA ASP A 56 21.37 1.69 -18.08
C ASP A 56 22.55 0.90 -18.66
N LEU A 57 22.81 -0.32 -18.18
CA LEU A 57 23.62 -1.39 -18.77
C LEU A 57 23.20 -2.74 -18.16
N GLY A 58 23.26 -3.84 -18.91
CA GLY A 58 23.11 -5.19 -18.35
C GLY A 58 24.48 -5.78 -18.05
N GLY A 59 24.79 -6.03 -16.77
CA GLY A 59 25.96 -6.82 -16.41
C GLY A 59 25.75 -8.31 -16.73
N PRO A 60 26.82 -9.13 -16.76
CA PRO A 60 26.68 -10.58 -16.89
C PRO A 60 25.76 -11.15 -15.79
N ASP A 61 25.86 -10.61 -14.57
CA ASP A 61 25.27 -11.22 -13.37
C ASP A 61 23.94 -10.59 -12.91
N ALA A 62 23.59 -9.39 -13.40
CA ALA A 62 22.36 -8.69 -13.01
C ALA A 62 21.90 -7.68 -14.07
N ASP A 63 20.61 -7.37 -14.08
CA ASP A 63 20.08 -6.20 -14.80
C ASP A 63 20.19 -4.95 -13.91
N GLU A 64 20.79 -3.87 -14.41
CA GLU A 64 21.08 -2.68 -13.60
C GLU A 64 20.30 -1.44 -14.08
N TYR A 65 19.78 -0.69 -13.10
CA TYR A 65 19.02 0.54 -13.31
C TYR A 65 19.41 1.61 -12.30
N ALA A 66 19.48 2.86 -12.74
CA ALA A 66 19.46 4.05 -11.90
C ALA A 66 18.13 4.77 -12.13
N VAL A 67 17.21 4.64 -11.18
CA VAL A 67 15.84 5.16 -11.30
C VAL A 67 15.69 6.33 -10.34
N ALA A 68 15.25 7.48 -10.86
CA ALA A 68 15.02 8.66 -10.04
C ALA A 68 13.54 9.01 -9.96
N VAL A 69 13.17 9.71 -8.88
CA VAL A 69 11.91 10.47 -8.80
C VAL A 69 12.19 11.92 -9.17
N ARG A 70 11.39 12.48 -10.08
CA ARG A 70 11.44 13.91 -10.46
C ARG A 70 10.04 14.51 -10.56
N GLN A 71 9.98 15.83 -10.38
CA GLN A 71 8.78 16.62 -10.68
C GLN A 71 8.75 17.07 -12.15
N PHE A 72 7.60 16.94 -12.79
CA PHE A 72 7.35 17.40 -14.16
C PHE A 72 5.86 17.67 -14.39
N ARG A 73 5.50 18.22 -15.57
CA ARG A 73 4.09 18.35 -15.97
C ARG A 73 3.71 17.23 -16.92
N GLN A 74 2.58 16.59 -16.65
CA GLN A 74 1.98 15.57 -17.50
C GLN A 74 0.51 15.92 -17.79
N GLN A 75 0.08 15.66 -19.02
CA GLN A 75 -1.32 15.81 -19.38
C GLN A 75 -2.15 14.66 -18.76
N VAL A 76 -2.55 14.74 -17.49
CA VAL A 76 -3.38 13.69 -16.85
C VAL A 76 -4.84 13.85 -17.26
N LEU A 77 -5.35 15.08 -17.16
CA LEU A 77 -6.65 15.52 -17.69
C LEU A 77 -6.66 15.53 -19.23
N PRO A 78 -7.84 15.54 -19.89
CA PRO A 78 -7.94 15.72 -21.34
C PRO A 78 -7.24 16.99 -21.85
N ARG A 79 -6.80 17.01 -23.11
CA ARG A 79 -6.03 18.13 -23.70
C ARG A 79 -6.76 19.48 -23.70
N SER A 80 -8.08 19.49 -23.53
CA SER A 80 -8.88 20.70 -23.35
C SER A 80 -8.66 21.37 -21.99
N LEU A 81 -8.03 20.68 -21.04
CA LEU A 81 -7.73 21.15 -19.69
C LEU A 81 -6.20 21.24 -19.47
N PRO A 82 -5.73 22.06 -18.51
CA PRO A 82 -4.29 22.23 -18.27
C PRO A 82 -3.58 20.93 -17.85
N PRO A 83 -2.28 20.76 -18.18
CA PRO A 83 -1.50 19.64 -17.69
C PRO A 83 -1.19 19.76 -16.19
N THR A 84 -1.17 18.63 -15.52
CA THR A 84 -0.98 18.48 -14.08
C THR A 84 0.50 18.39 -13.72
N THR A 85 0.92 19.10 -12.67
CA THR A 85 2.24 18.87 -12.07
C THR A 85 2.18 17.58 -11.25
N VAL A 86 3.05 16.62 -11.56
CA VAL A 86 3.14 15.32 -10.91
C VAL A 86 4.59 14.99 -10.61
N TRP A 87 4.78 13.99 -9.75
CA TRP A 87 6.04 13.29 -9.61
C TRP A 87 5.95 11.94 -10.32
N GLY A 88 7.10 11.39 -10.69
CA GLY A 88 7.14 10.09 -11.34
C GLY A 88 8.54 9.51 -11.43
N PHE A 89 8.59 8.19 -11.53
CA PHE A 89 9.83 7.45 -11.72
C PHE A 89 10.30 7.49 -13.18
N GLY A 90 11.61 7.42 -13.39
CA GLY A 90 12.24 7.28 -14.70
C GLY A 90 13.74 6.99 -14.57
N SER A 91 14.35 6.47 -15.63
CA SER A 91 15.79 6.25 -15.68
C SER A 91 16.52 7.59 -15.65
N ALA A 92 17.50 7.71 -14.76
CA ALA A 92 18.34 8.89 -14.61
C ALA A 92 19.17 9.16 -15.88
N ALA A 93 19.59 8.10 -16.58
CA ALA A 93 20.32 8.17 -17.84
C ALA A 93 19.41 8.48 -19.05
N HIS A 94 18.09 8.26 -18.92
CA HIS A 94 17.12 8.49 -20.00
C HIS A 94 16.03 9.49 -19.56
N PRO A 95 16.29 10.81 -19.57
CA PRO A 95 15.34 11.83 -19.09
C PRO A 95 13.98 11.83 -19.79
N GLY A 96 13.87 11.28 -21.00
CA GLY A 96 12.60 11.11 -21.71
C GLY A 96 11.67 10.04 -21.11
N SER A 97 12.17 9.21 -20.17
CA SER A 97 11.44 8.07 -19.58
C SER A 97 10.55 8.43 -18.39
N PHE A 98 10.75 9.60 -17.76
CA PHE A 98 9.96 10.01 -16.59
C PHE A 98 8.48 10.14 -16.94
N ARG A 99 7.63 9.39 -16.24
CA ARG A 99 6.18 9.32 -16.48
C ARG A 99 5.43 9.02 -15.18
N TYR A 100 4.14 9.33 -15.19
CA TYR A 100 3.18 8.90 -14.18
C TYR A 100 2.12 8.00 -14.85
N PRO A 101 1.97 6.72 -14.46
CA PRO A 101 2.89 5.94 -13.63
C PRO A 101 4.28 5.83 -14.27
N GLY A 102 5.26 5.45 -13.46
CA GLY A 102 6.62 5.17 -13.89
C GLY A 102 6.71 3.99 -14.86
N PRO A 103 7.78 3.89 -15.66
CA PRO A 103 8.00 2.77 -16.56
C PRO A 103 8.01 1.41 -15.85
N THR A 104 7.50 0.37 -16.51
CA THR A 104 7.49 -1.00 -16.01
C THR A 104 8.89 -1.59 -15.99
N ILE A 105 9.36 -2.11 -14.85
CA ILE A 105 10.57 -2.93 -14.83
C ILE A 105 10.19 -4.35 -15.26
N GLU A 106 10.77 -4.82 -16.37
CA GLU A 106 10.56 -6.17 -16.90
C GLU A 106 11.71 -7.07 -16.43
N ALA A 107 11.41 -8.01 -15.54
CA ALA A 107 12.37 -8.86 -14.85
C ALA A 107 12.15 -10.34 -15.14
N ARG A 108 13.19 -11.16 -14.89
CA ARG A 108 13.15 -12.61 -15.09
C ARG A 108 13.38 -13.34 -13.77
N ALA A 109 12.61 -14.37 -13.51
CA ALA A 109 12.80 -15.23 -12.35
C ALA A 109 14.22 -15.82 -12.33
N GLY A 110 14.86 -15.76 -11.16
CA GLY A 110 16.23 -16.20 -10.92
C GLY A 110 17.32 -15.26 -11.45
N ARG A 111 16.98 -14.15 -12.13
CA ARG A 111 17.97 -13.13 -12.55
C ARG A 111 17.88 -11.92 -11.62
N PRO A 112 18.95 -11.60 -10.86
CA PRO A 112 18.96 -10.42 -10.01
C PRO A 112 18.76 -9.11 -10.78
N VAL A 113 18.04 -8.18 -10.15
CA VAL A 113 17.89 -6.80 -10.62
C VAL A 113 18.48 -5.87 -9.56
N ARG A 114 19.41 -5.01 -9.96
CA ARG A 114 19.99 -3.97 -9.08
C ARG A 114 19.43 -2.62 -9.46
N VAL A 115 18.94 -1.89 -8.47
CA VAL A 115 18.39 -0.55 -8.68
C VAL A 115 19.03 0.44 -7.73
N THR A 116 19.63 1.50 -8.28
CA THR A 116 19.94 2.72 -7.53
C THR A 116 18.75 3.65 -7.61
N TRP A 117 17.99 3.73 -6.53
CA TRP A 117 16.88 4.67 -6.37
C TRP A 117 17.43 6.04 -5.98
N LEU A 118 17.07 7.08 -6.74
CA LEU A 118 17.58 8.44 -6.59
C LEU A 118 16.46 9.41 -6.22
N ASN A 119 16.66 10.17 -5.15
CA ASN A 119 15.78 11.27 -4.80
C ASN A 119 16.22 12.54 -5.53
N GLN A 120 15.56 12.86 -6.65
CA GLN A 120 15.82 14.03 -7.48
C GLN A 120 14.62 15.00 -7.47
N LEU A 121 13.93 15.10 -6.32
CA LEU A 121 12.96 16.15 -6.03
C LEU A 121 13.68 17.48 -5.78
N LEU A 122 14.30 17.98 -6.86
CA LEU A 122 15.17 19.14 -6.90
C LEU A 122 14.69 20.11 -7.98
N ASP A 123 14.85 21.40 -7.74
CA ASP A 123 14.71 22.42 -8.78
C ASP A 123 15.92 22.39 -9.75
N ARG A 124 15.84 23.17 -10.83
CA ARG A 124 16.90 23.25 -11.84
C ARG A 124 18.25 23.78 -11.31
N ARG A 125 18.27 24.36 -10.11
CA ARG A 125 19.48 24.89 -9.44
C ARG A 125 20.06 23.91 -8.42
N GLY A 126 19.46 22.72 -8.27
CA GLY A 126 19.86 21.71 -7.29
C GLY A 126 19.42 22.03 -5.86
N ARG A 127 18.39 22.88 -5.71
CA ARG A 127 17.74 23.15 -4.43
C ARG A 127 16.58 22.18 -4.20
N HIS A 128 16.22 21.92 -2.96
CA HIS A 128 15.09 21.05 -2.67
C HIS A 128 13.77 21.63 -3.20
N LEU A 129 12.86 20.75 -3.60
CA LEU A 129 11.45 21.09 -3.81
C LEU A 129 10.67 20.72 -2.54
N PRO A 130 9.75 21.58 -2.07
CA PRO A 130 8.75 21.17 -1.09
C PRO A 130 7.80 20.13 -1.71
N HIS A 131 7.05 19.45 -0.85
CA HIS A 131 6.02 18.52 -1.29
C HIS A 131 4.92 19.24 -2.11
N LEU A 132 4.35 18.58 -3.13
CA LEU A 132 3.24 19.14 -3.94
C LEU A 132 1.94 19.31 -3.15
N LEU A 133 1.79 18.50 -2.12
CA LEU A 133 0.61 18.31 -1.29
C LEU A 133 0.95 18.64 0.18
N PRO A 134 -0.04 19.00 1.01
CA PRO A 134 0.17 19.46 2.38
C PRO A 134 0.61 18.31 3.29
N VAL A 135 1.89 18.31 3.68
CA VAL A 135 2.46 17.37 4.65
C VAL A 135 2.09 17.80 6.06
N ASP A 136 1.47 16.91 6.83
CA ASP A 136 1.14 17.14 8.24
C ASP A 136 2.35 16.85 9.13
N PRO A 137 3.00 17.86 9.72
CA PRO A 137 4.18 17.63 10.54
C PRO A 137 3.85 17.14 11.97
N THR A 138 2.57 17.01 12.34
CA THR A 138 2.17 16.54 13.68
C THR A 138 2.06 15.03 13.80
N LEU A 139 2.18 14.29 12.69
CA LEU A 139 2.21 12.83 12.71
C LEU A 139 3.52 12.32 13.30
N HIS A 140 3.57 11.02 13.62
CA HIS A 140 4.83 10.30 13.66
C HIS A 140 5.28 10.09 12.22
N TRP A 141 6.39 10.72 11.83
CA TRP A 141 6.81 10.71 10.43
C TRP A 141 8.34 10.81 10.30
N ALA A 142 8.80 10.69 9.05
CA ALA A 142 10.20 10.59 8.70
C ALA A 142 11.10 11.73 9.25
N ASN A 143 10.78 13.01 9.00
CA ASN A 143 11.75 14.09 9.21
C ASN A 143 11.19 15.34 9.93
N PRO A 144 10.62 15.21 11.15
CA PRO A 144 10.30 16.35 11.98
C PRO A 144 11.56 17.19 12.29
N ALA A 145 11.36 18.44 12.67
CA ALA A 145 12.48 19.30 13.08
C ALA A 145 13.21 18.75 14.30
N GLY A 146 14.53 18.80 14.30
CA GLY A 146 15.38 18.24 15.37
C GLY A 146 16.65 17.54 14.88
N GLY A 147 16.90 17.55 13.56
CA GLY A 147 18.04 16.87 12.97
C GLY A 147 18.00 15.36 13.22
N ASP A 148 19.17 14.76 13.33
CA ASP A 148 19.35 13.31 13.48
C ASP A 148 18.72 12.71 14.75
N GLU A 149 18.49 13.52 15.79
CA GLU A 149 17.80 13.10 17.02
C GLU A 149 16.28 13.21 16.89
N GLY A 150 15.79 14.06 15.99
CA GLY A 150 14.37 14.29 15.78
C GLY A 150 13.71 13.32 14.80
N ARG A 151 14.46 12.77 13.84
CA ARG A 151 13.92 11.88 12.79
C ARG A 151 13.10 10.72 13.34
N ASP A 152 12.15 10.23 12.53
CA ASP A 152 11.34 9.05 12.82
C ASP A 152 10.60 9.16 14.17
N HIS A 153 10.09 10.34 14.48
CA HIS A 153 9.34 10.65 15.69
C HIS A 153 8.15 11.56 15.41
N ALA A 154 7.25 11.69 16.40
CA ALA A 154 6.23 12.73 16.39
C ALA A 154 6.85 14.08 16.73
N GLY A 155 6.49 15.13 15.99
CA GLY A 155 6.96 16.48 16.26
C GLY A 155 6.37 17.09 17.55
N HIS A 156 7.12 17.96 18.22
CA HIS A 156 6.64 18.73 19.37
C HIS A 156 6.33 20.18 19.00
N PHE A 157 5.09 20.60 19.22
CA PHE A 157 4.61 21.93 18.79
C PHE A 157 4.07 22.75 19.97
N ARG A 158 4.41 24.05 19.99
CA ARG A 158 3.87 25.02 20.96
C ARG A 158 2.62 25.75 20.46
N ARG A 159 2.29 25.58 19.18
CA ARG A 159 1.12 26.11 18.46
C ARG A 159 0.86 25.21 17.26
N THR A 160 -0.36 25.17 16.76
CA THR A 160 -0.67 24.40 15.54
C THR A 160 0.26 24.81 14.38
N PRO A 161 1.02 23.86 13.81
CA PRO A 161 1.90 24.14 12.69
C PRO A 161 1.11 24.24 11.37
N GLY A 162 1.69 24.95 10.39
CA GLY A 162 1.29 24.82 8.99
C GLY A 162 1.92 23.58 8.35
N PRO A 163 1.66 23.32 7.04
CA PRO A 163 2.25 22.19 6.34
C PRO A 163 3.78 22.29 6.31
N TYR A 164 4.45 21.14 6.32
CA TYR A 164 5.89 21.06 6.14
C TYR A 164 6.32 21.49 4.72
N LEU A 165 7.36 22.32 4.64
CA LEU A 165 7.86 22.91 3.38
C LEU A 165 9.32 22.56 3.07
N GLY A 166 9.94 21.67 3.85
CA GLY A 166 11.33 21.28 3.65
C GLY A 166 11.53 20.22 2.56
N PRO A 167 12.75 19.69 2.42
CA PRO A 167 13.04 18.61 1.47
C PRO A 167 12.25 17.33 1.80
N VAL A 168 11.91 16.57 0.76
CA VAL A 168 10.99 15.43 0.86
C VAL A 168 11.77 14.11 1.05
N PRO A 169 11.56 13.36 2.14
CA PRO A 169 12.05 11.99 2.30
C PRO A 169 11.53 11.04 1.21
N LEU A 170 12.34 10.05 0.86
CA LEU A 170 11.96 8.98 -0.07
C LEU A 170 12.58 7.65 0.39
N VAL A 171 11.82 6.56 0.29
CA VAL A 171 12.33 5.18 0.31
C VAL A 171 11.45 4.35 -0.61
N VAL A 172 12.03 3.50 -1.45
CA VAL A 172 11.25 2.74 -2.44
C VAL A 172 11.05 1.31 -1.96
N HIS A 173 9.78 0.90 -1.84
CA HIS A 173 9.38 -0.47 -1.60
C HIS A 173 9.05 -1.17 -2.92
N LEU A 174 9.52 -2.41 -3.09
CA LEU A 174 9.05 -3.32 -4.16
C LEU A 174 8.00 -4.25 -3.56
N HIS A 175 6.74 -3.84 -3.69
CA HIS A 175 5.58 -4.53 -3.15
C HIS A 175 5.42 -5.92 -3.76
N GLY A 176 5.36 -6.91 -2.87
CA GLY A 176 5.31 -8.34 -3.18
C GLY A 176 6.67 -8.98 -3.47
N GLY A 177 7.76 -8.21 -3.33
CA GLY A 177 9.12 -8.68 -3.54
C GLY A 177 9.62 -9.56 -2.39
N HIS A 178 10.19 -10.72 -2.72
CA HIS A 178 10.97 -11.53 -1.80
C HIS A 178 12.36 -10.91 -1.62
N ASN A 179 12.44 -9.91 -0.75
CA ASN A 179 13.60 -9.05 -0.59
C ASN A 179 14.23 -9.21 0.80
N ARG A 180 15.52 -8.95 0.89
CA ARG A 180 16.19 -8.76 2.18
C ARG A 180 15.84 -7.39 2.75
N GLN A 181 15.90 -7.25 4.08
CA GLN A 181 15.53 -6.01 4.80
C GLN A 181 16.15 -4.74 4.20
N GLU A 182 17.41 -4.79 3.79
CA GLU A 182 18.13 -3.63 3.26
C GLU A 182 17.69 -3.25 1.84
N SER A 183 17.02 -4.16 1.13
CA SER A 183 16.49 -3.96 -0.22
C SER A 183 14.97 -3.88 -0.25
N ASP A 184 14.31 -3.94 0.91
CA ASP A 184 12.86 -4.02 0.99
C ASP A 184 12.17 -2.65 0.96
N GLY A 185 12.84 -1.59 1.42
CA GLY A 185 12.25 -0.25 1.47
C GLY A 185 11.57 0.07 2.79
N HIS A 186 12.19 -0.35 3.90
CA HIS A 186 11.68 -0.11 5.25
C HIS A 186 11.39 1.38 5.52
N PRO A 187 10.29 1.72 6.23
CA PRO A 187 9.84 3.11 6.38
C PRO A 187 10.85 4.08 6.97
N GLU A 188 11.72 3.59 7.86
CA GLU A 188 12.79 4.37 8.51
C GLU A 188 14.15 4.32 7.76
N ALA A 189 14.19 3.72 6.56
CA ALA A 189 15.38 3.71 5.69
C ALA A 189 15.31 4.81 4.60
N TRP A 190 14.53 5.86 4.85
CA TRP A 190 14.38 6.99 3.93
C TRP A 190 15.63 7.86 3.82
N TYR A 191 15.70 8.63 2.73
CA TYR A 191 16.75 9.60 2.47
C TYR A 191 16.21 10.87 1.79
N LEU A 192 16.74 12.03 2.19
CA LEU A 192 16.46 13.31 1.54
C LEU A 192 17.18 13.43 0.19
N PRO A 193 16.72 14.31 -0.72
CA PRO A 193 17.49 14.63 -1.91
C PRO A 193 18.83 15.25 -1.53
N ASN A 194 19.86 14.99 -2.34
CA ASN A 194 21.17 15.61 -2.20
C ASN A 194 21.15 17.07 -2.69
N CYS A 195 20.44 17.93 -1.95
CA CYS A 195 20.21 19.33 -2.26
C CYS A 195 21.34 20.23 -1.73
N ARG A 196 21.54 21.37 -2.40
CA ARG A 196 22.54 22.38 -2.02
C ARG A 196 22.13 23.23 -0.82
N ASP A 197 20.84 23.30 -0.53
CA ASP A 197 20.23 24.19 0.45
C ASP A 197 19.52 23.44 1.56
N LEU A 198 20.05 22.26 1.95
CA LEU A 198 19.52 21.48 3.06
C LEU A 198 19.48 22.34 4.34
N PRO A 199 18.28 22.61 4.92
CA PRO A 199 18.19 23.36 6.16
C PRO A 199 18.81 22.60 7.33
N SER A 200 19.52 23.29 8.23
CA SER A 200 20.30 22.69 9.32
C SER A 200 19.48 21.94 10.37
N GLY A 201 18.16 22.10 10.38
CA GLY A 201 17.24 21.47 11.34
C GLY A 201 16.68 20.12 10.91
N TYR A 202 17.06 19.60 9.74
CA TYR A 202 16.54 18.35 9.18
C TYR A 202 17.60 17.27 9.10
N ALA A 203 17.23 16.03 9.42
CA ALA A 203 18.06 14.87 9.19
C ALA A 203 18.21 14.60 7.68
N ARG A 204 19.32 13.98 7.29
CA ARG A 204 19.60 13.63 5.88
C ARG A 204 18.96 12.30 5.47
N TYR A 205 18.72 11.43 6.43
CA TYR A 205 18.24 10.06 6.24
C TYR A 205 17.61 9.55 7.55
N GLY A 206 16.81 8.50 7.44
CA GLY A 206 16.14 7.83 8.55
C GLY A 206 17.07 6.97 9.40
N SER A 207 16.56 6.55 10.56
CA SER A 207 17.27 5.80 11.60
C SER A 207 17.89 4.49 11.08
N SER A 208 17.23 3.83 10.12
CA SER A 208 17.64 2.54 9.56
C SER A 208 18.52 2.67 8.32
N TYR A 209 18.64 3.86 7.72
CA TYR A 209 19.33 4.05 6.44
C TYR A 209 20.80 3.63 6.48
N ARG A 210 21.54 4.01 7.53
CA ARG A 210 22.97 3.65 7.65
C ARG A 210 23.15 2.16 7.91
N GLU A 211 22.38 1.60 8.84
CA GLU A 211 22.44 0.17 9.14
C GLU A 211 22.22 -0.65 7.87
N PHE A 212 21.19 -0.32 7.09
CA PHE A 212 20.82 -1.08 5.90
C PHE A 212 21.82 -0.84 4.77
N GLY A 213 22.31 0.39 4.60
CA GLY A 213 23.37 0.71 3.66
C GLY A 213 24.68 -0.01 3.98
N ASP A 214 25.04 -0.16 5.25
CA ASP A 214 26.22 -0.93 5.69
C ASP A 214 26.02 -2.43 5.45
N ARG A 215 24.86 -3.00 5.77
CA ARG A 215 24.53 -4.41 5.44
C ARG A 215 24.57 -4.69 3.94
N TYR A 216 24.05 -3.77 3.13
CA TYR A 216 24.12 -3.89 1.67
C TYR A 216 25.58 -3.80 1.18
N ALA A 217 26.39 -2.93 1.78
CA ALA A 217 27.82 -2.84 1.48
C ALA A 217 28.59 -4.11 1.87
N ASP A 218 28.25 -4.74 2.99
CA ASP A 218 28.85 -6.03 3.39
C ASP A 218 28.45 -7.16 2.43
N TYR A 219 27.22 -7.12 1.92
CA TYR A 219 26.71 -8.12 0.97
C TYR A 219 27.21 -7.94 -0.48
N ARG A 220 27.31 -6.70 -0.97
CA ARG A 220 27.59 -6.36 -2.39
C ARG A 220 28.79 -5.46 -2.63
N GLY A 221 29.49 -5.01 -1.59
CA GLY A 221 30.64 -4.10 -1.71
C GLY A 221 30.29 -2.68 -2.15
N THR A 222 29.00 -2.33 -2.24
CA THR A 222 28.53 -1.02 -2.69
C THR A 222 27.91 -0.25 -1.54
N ARG A 223 28.41 0.96 -1.27
CA ARG A 223 27.83 1.86 -0.26
C ARG A 223 26.78 2.76 -0.86
N TRP A 224 25.71 3.02 -0.10
CA TRP A 224 24.74 4.04 -0.46
C TRP A 224 25.35 5.44 -0.43
N SER A 225 24.81 6.34 -1.22
CA SER A 225 25.34 7.69 -1.40
C SER A 225 24.27 8.72 -1.00
N PRO A 226 24.63 9.97 -0.66
CA PRO A 226 23.65 10.99 -0.33
C PRO A 226 22.57 11.12 -1.42
N GLY A 227 21.31 11.02 -1.02
CA GLY A 227 20.18 11.10 -1.96
C GLY A 227 19.92 9.83 -2.77
N ALA A 228 20.52 8.68 -2.42
CA ALA A 228 20.29 7.44 -3.13
C ALA A 228 20.53 6.17 -2.30
N ALA A 229 19.65 5.18 -2.48
CA ALA A 229 19.84 3.81 -1.99
C ALA A 229 20.01 2.85 -3.18
N THR A 230 21.02 1.99 -3.13
CA THR A 230 21.22 0.92 -4.12
C THR A 230 20.78 -0.40 -3.52
N VAL A 231 19.83 -1.07 -4.16
CA VAL A 231 19.22 -2.31 -3.67
C VAL A 231 19.34 -3.42 -4.70
N GLU A 232 19.16 -4.66 -4.27
CA GLU A 232 19.11 -5.81 -5.17
C GLU A 232 17.89 -6.68 -4.89
N TYR A 233 17.14 -6.96 -5.96
CA TYR A 233 16.01 -7.88 -5.97
C TYR A 233 16.47 -9.21 -6.54
N ALA A 234 16.43 -10.27 -5.72
CA ALA A 234 16.92 -11.60 -6.10
C ALA A 234 16.07 -12.25 -7.20
N ASN A 235 14.78 -11.91 -7.24
CA ASN A 235 13.80 -12.46 -8.19
C ASN A 235 13.67 -13.99 -8.13
N ASP A 236 13.91 -14.58 -6.97
CA ASP A 236 13.87 -16.03 -6.72
C ASP A 236 12.46 -16.55 -6.39
N GLN A 237 11.43 -15.71 -6.56
CA GLN A 237 10.02 -16.03 -6.36
C GLN A 237 9.27 -16.31 -7.66
N ARG A 238 7.97 -16.63 -7.54
CA ARG A 238 7.10 -16.96 -8.69
C ARG A 238 6.90 -15.77 -9.62
N ALA A 239 6.70 -16.05 -10.91
CA ALA A 239 6.27 -15.06 -11.88
C ALA A 239 4.95 -14.41 -11.44
N THR A 240 4.93 -13.08 -11.36
CA THR A 240 3.77 -12.32 -10.92
C THR A 240 3.89 -10.84 -11.30
N ALA A 241 2.81 -10.09 -11.13
CA ALA A 241 2.80 -8.64 -11.19
C ALA A 241 3.14 -8.05 -9.80
N LEU A 242 4.33 -7.51 -9.70
CA LEU A 242 4.80 -6.67 -8.60
C LEU A 242 4.64 -5.20 -8.96
N TRP A 243 4.91 -4.33 -8.00
CA TRP A 243 4.90 -2.90 -8.22
C TRP A 243 5.80 -2.19 -7.22
N TYR A 244 6.28 -1.01 -7.58
CA TYR A 244 7.20 -0.23 -6.75
C TYR A 244 6.63 1.16 -6.49
N HIS A 245 6.80 1.64 -5.26
CA HIS A 245 6.27 2.91 -4.79
C HIS A 245 7.09 3.45 -3.62
N ASP A 246 6.87 4.71 -3.25
CA ASP A 246 7.43 5.28 -2.02
C ASP A 246 6.80 4.63 -0.77
N HIS A 247 7.56 4.54 0.32
CA HIS A 247 7.15 3.95 1.60
C HIS A 247 7.70 4.75 2.79
N ALA A 248 7.92 6.06 2.61
CA ALA A 248 8.53 6.90 3.66
C ALA A 248 7.56 7.12 4.82
N LEU A 249 8.05 6.89 6.05
CA LEU A 249 7.24 6.97 7.27
C LEU A 249 6.40 8.26 7.36
N GLY A 250 5.08 8.10 7.44
CA GLY A 250 4.11 9.20 7.61
C GLY A 250 3.86 10.05 6.35
N LEU A 251 4.41 9.65 5.20
CA LEU A 251 4.34 10.36 3.92
C LEU A 251 3.80 9.53 2.76
N THR A 252 3.68 8.20 2.89
CA THR A 252 3.34 7.30 1.79
C THR A 252 2.10 7.77 1.04
N ARG A 253 1.03 8.17 1.76
CA ARG A 253 -0.24 8.62 1.17
C ARG A 253 -0.07 9.83 0.24
N LEU A 254 0.86 10.73 0.58
CA LEU A 254 1.08 11.98 -0.14
C LEU A 254 2.04 11.76 -1.31
N THR A 255 3.12 11.03 -1.09
CA THR A 255 4.09 10.74 -2.15
C THR A 255 3.41 9.91 -3.24
N MET A 256 2.74 8.80 -2.91
CA MET A 256 2.02 7.99 -3.89
C MET A 256 0.95 8.78 -4.65
N TYR A 257 0.22 9.66 -3.96
CA TYR A 257 -0.79 10.51 -4.59
C TYR A 257 -0.16 11.48 -5.60
N ALA A 258 1.04 12.00 -5.31
CA ALA A 258 1.80 12.85 -6.22
C ALA A 258 2.26 12.14 -7.51
N GLY A 259 2.35 10.80 -7.52
CA GLY A 259 2.55 9.99 -8.73
C GLY A 259 3.72 8.99 -8.82
N PRO A 260 4.70 8.88 -7.89
CA PRO A 260 5.73 7.83 -7.94
C PRO A 260 5.13 6.45 -7.63
N ILE A 261 4.70 5.77 -8.68
CA ILE A 261 4.24 4.39 -8.68
C ILE A 261 4.61 3.76 -10.02
N GLY A 262 5.05 2.51 -10.06
CA GLY A 262 5.32 1.80 -11.30
C GLY A 262 5.18 0.29 -11.15
N LEU A 263 5.02 -0.42 -12.26
CA LEU A 263 4.88 -1.88 -12.25
C LEU A 263 6.24 -2.56 -12.35
N TYR A 264 6.32 -3.75 -11.80
CA TYR A 264 7.46 -4.65 -11.94
C TYR A 264 6.91 -6.02 -12.34
N LEU A 265 7.15 -6.45 -13.57
CA LEU A 265 6.62 -7.72 -14.06
C LEU A 265 7.71 -8.77 -14.01
N LEU A 266 7.55 -9.75 -13.11
CA LEU A 266 8.45 -10.88 -12.98
C LEU A 266 7.95 -12.04 -13.86
N ARG A 267 8.81 -12.52 -14.75
CA ARG A 267 8.45 -13.51 -15.78
C ARG A 267 9.38 -14.71 -15.79
N GLY A 268 8.89 -15.83 -16.29
CA GLY A 268 9.63 -17.08 -16.40
C GLY A 268 9.80 -17.84 -15.08
N GLY A 269 10.67 -18.85 -15.10
CA GLY A 269 10.79 -19.80 -13.99
C GLY A 269 9.77 -20.95 -14.09
N ALA A 270 9.88 -21.92 -13.18
CA ALA A 270 9.07 -23.14 -13.21
C ALA A 270 7.58 -22.90 -12.89
N ALA A 271 7.24 -21.73 -12.33
CA ALA A 271 5.88 -21.34 -11.97
C ALA A 271 5.24 -20.38 -12.99
N ASP A 272 5.86 -20.17 -14.17
CA ASP A 272 5.25 -19.41 -15.26
C ASP A 272 4.74 -20.35 -16.36
N LEU A 273 3.91 -19.82 -17.27
CA LEU A 273 3.40 -20.55 -18.42
C LEU A 273 4.32 -20.40 -19.65
N PRO A 274 4.38 -21.42 -20.52
CA PRO A 274 5.13 -21.32 -21.78
C PRO A 274 4.68 -20.13 -22.65
N PRO A 275 5.60 -19.51 -23.41
CA PRO A 275 5.24 -18.46 -24.36
C PRO A 275 4.14 -18.91 -25.32
N GLY A 276 3.16 -18.03 -25.57
CA GLY A 276 2.05 -18.28 -26.48
C GLY A 276 0.80 -18.88 -25.85
N VAL A 277 0.87 -19.40 -24.61
CA VAL A 277 -0.32 -19.90 -23.88
C VAL A 277 -1.26 -18.75 -23.50
N LEU A 278 -0.72 -17.66 -22.96
CA LEU A 278 -1.49 -16.48 -22.57
C LEU A 278 -1.46 -15.39 -23.66
N PRO A 279 -2.44 -14.47 -23.68
CA PRO A 279 -2.41 -13.30 -24.57
C PRO A 279 -1.07 -12.55 -24.51
N GLY A 280 -0.51 -12.28 -25.69
CA GLY A 280 0.87 -11.86 -25.88
C GLY A 280 1.23 -10.52 -25.25
N ALA A 281 2.42 -10.48 -24.64
CA ALA A 281 2.97 -9.32 -23.94
C ALA A 281 3.27 -8.14 -24.87
N ALA A 282 3.23 -6.93 -24.32
CA ALA A 282 3.75 -5.73 -24.96
C ALA A 282 5.29 -5.70 -24.98
N THR A 283 5.95 -6.69 -25.58
CA THR A 283 7.41 -6.80 -25.53
C THR A 283 8.07 -6.05 -26.68
N GLY A 284 8.27 -4.76 -26.49
CA GLY A 284 9.18 -3.97 -27.32
C GLY A 284 9.53 -2.61 -26.69
N PRO A 285 10.74 -2.07 -26.92
CA PRO A 285 11.14 -0.71 -26.50
C PRO A 285 10.26 0.41 -27.11
N ALA A 286 9.40 0.06 -28.06
CA ALA A 286 8.38 0.92 -28.68
C ALA A 286 7.06 1.03 -27.88
N GLY A 287 7.04 0.64 -26.59
CA GLY A 287 5.88 0.84 -25.73
C GLY A 287 5.36 2.28 -25.80
N GLY A 288 4.05 2.47 -25.70
CA GLY A 288 3.42 3.79 -25.75
C GLY A 288 2.11 3.84 -26.57
N SER A 289 1.82 2.80 -27.34
CA SER A 289 0.50 2.52 -27.90
C SER A 289 0.02 1.16 -27.38
N ALA A 290 -1.29 0.99 -27.22
CA ALA A 290 -1.89 -0.32 -26.92
C ALA A 290 -2.03 -1.22 -28.16
N ARG A 291 -1.85 -0.67 -29.37
CA ARG A 291 -2.04 -1.42 -30.62
C ARG A 291 -1.04 -2.57 -30.75
N GLY A 292 -1.56 -3.76 -31.09
CA GLY A 292 -0.77 -4.98 -31.26
C GLY A 292 -0.31 -5.64 -29.95
N HIS A 293 -0.81 -5.18 -28.80
CA HIS A 293 -0.52 -5.75 -27.48
C HIS A 293 -1.78 -6.35 -26.86
N HIS A 294 -1.66 -7.52 -26.24
CA HIS A 294 -2.79 -8.25 -25.67
C HIS A 294 -2.61 -8.55 -24.18
N GLU A 295 -1.45 -8.26 -23.59
CA GLU A 295 -1.25 -8.07 -22.15
C GLU A 295 -1.21 -6.58 -21.85
N ILE A 296 -2.20 -6.08 -21.10
CA ILE A 296 -2.36 -4.66 -20.80
C ILE A 296 -2.31 -4.47 -19.28
N PRO A 297 -1.27 -3.83 -18.75
CA PRO A 297 -1.26 -3.44 -17.35
C PRO A 297 -2.18 -2.24 -17.10
N LEU A 298 -2.94 -2.29 -16.01
CA LEU A 298 -3.89 -1.27 -15.60
C LEU A 298 -3.59 -0.86 -14.15
N VAL A 299 -2.90 0.26 -13.98
CA VAL A 299 -2.74 0.93 -12.69
C VAL A 299 -3.94 1.86 -12.52
N ILE A 300 -4.88 1.47 -11.65
CA ILE A 300 -6.12 2.20 -11.39
C ILE A 300 -5.95 3.00 -10.10
N GLN A 301 -6.20 4.30 -10.18
CA GLN A 301 -6.09 5.22 -9.06
C GLN A 301 -7.24 6.23 -9.11
N ASP A 302 -7.54 6.88 -7.99
CA ASP A 302 -8.42 8.04 -7.93
C ASP A 302 -7.61 9.30 -7.60
N ARG A 303 -7.94 10.41 -8.26
CA ARG A 303 -7.37 11.74 -8.04
C ARG A 303 -8.49 12.78 -8.04
N SER A 304 -8.20 13.94 -7.48
CA SER A 304 -9.02 15.15 -7.57
C SER A 304 -8.15 16.27 -8.08
N PHE A 305 -8.78 17.22 -8.77
CA PHE A 305 -8.07 18.30 -9.45
C PHE A 305 -8.67 19.65 -9.08
N THR A 306 -7.90 20.71 -9.26
CA THR A 306 -8.42 22.07 -9.29
C THR A 306 -8.60 22.53 -10.74
N ALA A 307 -9.31 23.63 -10.96
CA ALA A 307 -9.60 24.17 -12.29
C ALA A 307 -8.33 24.55 -13.09
N ASP A 308 -7.19 24.76 -12.43
CA ASP A 308 -5.90 25.00 -13.11
C ASP A 308 -5.14 23.72 -13.49
N GLY A 309 -5.75 22.55 -13.23
CA GLY A 309 -5.22 21.23 -13.53
C GLY A 309 -4.26 20.66 -12.48
N SER A 310 -3.98 21.37 -11.38
CA SER A 310 -3.18 20.84 -10.26
C SER A 310 -3.91 19.74 -9.48
N LEU A 311 -3.13 18.85 -8.86
CA LEU A 311 -3.66 17.84 -7.94
C LEU A 311 -4.27 18.54 -6.71
N ARG A 312 -5.45 18.08 -6.32
CA ARG A 312 -6.12 18.47 -5.08
C ARG A 312 -6.01 17.33 -4.07
N TYR A 313 -5.58 17.67 -2.86
CA TYR A 313 -5.60 16.82 -1.68
C TYR A 313 -6.00 17.70 -0.49
N PRO A 314 -6.74 17.20 0.52
CA PRO A 314 -7.19 18.04 1.63
C PRO A 314 -6.03 18.71 2.36
N ALA A 315 -6.17 19.99 2.66
CA ALA A 315 -5.14 20.81 3.29
C ALA A 315 -5.45 21.18 4.74
N SER A 316 -6.62 20.80 5.22
CA SER A 316 -7.00 20.96 6.61
C SER A 316 -7.94 19.85 7.06
N ARG A 317 -7.81 19.44 8.31
CA ARG A 317 -8.75 18.57 9.00
C ARG A 317 -10.19 19.08 8.96
N ALA A 318 -10.39 20.39 8.90
CA ALA A 318 -11.71 21.00 8.77
C ALA A 318 -12.49 20.52 7.54
N GLU A 319 -11.79 20.10 6.47
CA GLU A 319 -12.43 19.54 5.28
C GLU A 319 -13.03 18.14 5.51
N PHE A 320 -12.60 17.44 6.57
CA PHE A 320 -13.13 16.12 6.95
C PHE A 320 -14.27 16.23 7.95
N ASP A 321 -14.03 16.87 9.09
CA ASP A 321 -14.97 16.90 10.22
C ASP A 321 -15.70 18.24 10.41
N GLY A 322 -15.48 19.20 9.51
CA GLY A 322 -16.12 20.52 9.55
C GLY A 322 -15.61 21.43 10.68
N ARG A 323 -14.52 21.06 11.38
CA ARG A 323 -14.03 21.80 12.55
C ARG A 323 -12.87 22.73 12.23
N PRO A 324 -13.02 24.05 12.42
CA PRO A 324 -11.88 24.95 12.37
C PRO A 324 -11.19 25.11 13.74
N GLY A 325 -9.86 25.11 13.75
CA GLY A 325 -9.07 25.94 14.70
C GLY A 325 -8.85 25.41 16.12
N ARG A 326 -8.97 24.10 16.37
CA ARG A 326 -8.49 23.46 17.63
C ARG A 326 -7.84 22.11 17.32
N TYR A 327 -6.52 22.13 17.15
CA TYR A 327 -5.71 20.98 16.78
C TYR A 327 -4.58 20.79 17.79
N VAL A 328 -3.59 19.95 17.49
CA VAL A 328 -2.33 19.91 18.24
C VAL A 328 -1.74 21.34 18.34
N PRO A 329 -1.25 21.78 19.52
CA PRO A 329 -1.16 21.04 20.79
C PRO A 329 -2.37 21.17 21.72
N GLU A 330 -3.38 21.99 21.38
CA GLU A 330 -4.55 22.19 22.23
C GLU A 330 -5.45 20.94 22.34
N THR A 331 -5.42 20.07 21.33
CA THR A 331 -6.14 18.79 21.27
C THR A 331 -5.24 17.67 20.74
N ASP A 332 -5.78 16.46 20.66
CA ASP A 332 -5.18 15.28 20.03
C ASP A 332 -5.42 15.20 18.51
N VAL A 333 -6.05 16.21 17.91
CA VAL A 333 -6.46 16.20 16.49
C VAL A 333 -5.37 16.85 15.63
N SER A 334 -4.85 16.09 14.66
CA SER A 334 -3.91 16.60 13.65
C SER A 334 -4.56 17.67 12.75
N PRO A 335 -3.85 18.75 12.37
CA PRO A 335 -4.44 19.86 11.64
C PRO A 335 -4.70 19.59 10.15
N ILE A 336 -4.08 18.57 9.56
CA ILE A 336 -4.14 18.31 8.10
C ILE A 336 -4.56 16.86 7.81
N TRP A 337 -4.07 15.86 8.55
CA TRP A 337 -4.33 14.45 8.27
C TRP A 337 -5.82 14.05 8.38
N HIS A 338 -6.26 13.24 7.42
CA HIS A 338 -7.60 12.66 7.32
C HIS A 338 -7.49 11.14 7.47
N PRO A 339 -8.47 10.46 8.10
CA PRO A 339 -8.43 9.00 8.25
C PRO A 339 -8.69 8.26 6.94
N ALA A 340 -9.34 8.90 5.96
CA ALA A 340 -9.50 8.35 4.62
C ALA A 340 -9.68 9.49 3.63
N PHE A 341 -9.24 9.28 2.39
CA PHE A 341 -9.47 10.22 1.29
C PHE A 341 -9.96 9.49 0.05
N PHE A 342 -11.16 9.85 -0.40
CA PHE A 342 -11.80 9.31 -1.60
C PHE A 342 -11.82 10.40 -2.66
N ALA A 343 -10.98 10.23 -3.68
CA ALA A 343 -10.89 11.20 -4.74
C ALA A 343 -11.98 10.96 -5.79
N ASP A 344 -12.37 12.02 -6.49
CA ASP A 344 -13.58 12.09 -7.31
C ASP A 344 -13.39 11.78 -8.80
N THR A 345 -12.14 11.58 -9.25
CA THR A 345 -11.79 11.32 -10.66
C THR A 345 -10.94 10.06 -10.81
N ILE A 346 -11.40 9.08 -11.58
CA ILE A 346 -10.61 7.86 -11.85
C ILE A 346 -9.54 8.13 -12.91
N VAL A 347 -8.31 7.72 -12.59
CA VAL A 347 -7.13 7.77 -13.42
C VAL A 347 -6.65 6.35 -13.69
N VAL A 348 -6.47 5.99 -14.96
CA VAL A 348 -5.88 4.71 -15.38
C VAL A 348 -4.61 4.99 -16.18
N ASN A 349 -3.49 4.43 -15.74
CA ASN A 349 -2.18 4.64 -16.34
C ASN A 349 -1.85 6.14 -16.57
N GLY A 350 -2.26 7.00 -15.64
CA GLY A 350 -1.97 8.44 -15.70
C GLY A 350 -2.86 9.25 -16.64
N ARG A 351 -4.03 8.73 -17.05
CA ARG A 351 -5.09 9.45 -17.78
C ARG A 351 -6.46 9.29 -17.14
N THR A 352 -7.25 10.35 -17.12
CA THR A 352 -8.66 10.29 -16.66
C THR A 352 -9.55 9.59 -17.69
N TRP A 353 -10.30 8.57 -17.25
CA TRP A 353 -11.28 7.81 -18.06
C TRP A 353 -10.87 7.57 -19.53
N PRO A 354 -9.77 6.83 -19.78
CA PRO A 354 -9.25 6.65 -21.13
C PRO A 354 -10.09 5.68 -21.98
N VAL A 355 -9.75 5.61 -23.27
CA VAL A 355 -10.29 4.65 -24.23
C VAL A 355 -9.22 3.64 -24.62
N LEU A 356 -9.57 2.36 -24.64
CA LEU A 356 -8.74 1.28 -25.16
C LEU A 356 -9.48 0.61 -26.35
N GLU A 357 -8.85 0.63 -27.52
CA GLU A 357 -9.26 -0.23 -28.62
C GLU A 357 -8.81 -1.66 -28.31
N VAL A 358 -9.74 -2.61 -28.33
CA VAL A 358 -9.47 -4.04 -28.19
C VAL A 358 -9.89 -4.76 -29.45
N GLU A 359 -9.09 -5.71 -29.92
CA GLU A 359 -9.48 -6.59 -31.01
C GLU A 359 -10.50 -7.64 -30.52
N ARG A 360 -11.27 -8.22 -31.44
CA ARG A 360 -12.13 -9.40 -31.19
C ARG A 360 -11.33 -10.65 -30.85
N ARG A 361 -10.76 -10.69 -29.65
CA ARG A 361 -9.87 -11.75 -29.14
C ARG A 361 -9.75 -11.72 -27.62
N ARG A 362 -8.93 -12.60 -27.04
CA ARG A 362 -8.61 -12.59 -25.61
C ARG A 362 -7.53 -11.55 -25.29
N TYR A 363 -7.73 -10.85 -24.18
CA TYR A 363 -6.78 -9.92 -23.56
C TYR A 363 -6.49 -10.36 -22.12
N ARG A 364 -5.23 -10.24 -21.71
CA ARG A 364 -4.77 -10.37 -20.34
C ARG A 364 -4.61 -8.98 -19.72
N PHE A 365 -5.29 -8.71 -18.62
CA PHE A 365 -5.17 -7.48 -17.86
C PHE A 365 -4.41 -7.74 -16.56
N ARG A 366 -3.36 -6.95 -16.32
CA ARG A 366 -2.66 -6.92 -15.02
C ARG A 366 -3.21 -5.75 -14.22
N LEU A 367 -4.21 -6.02 -13.39
CA LEU A 367 -4.90 -4.99 -12.62
C LEU A 367 -4.15 -4.73 -11.32
N LEU A 368 -3.88 -3.45 -11.03
CA LEU A 368 -3.38 -2.95 -9.75
C LEU A 368 -4.33 -1.88 -9.25
N ASN A 369 -4.80 -2.02 -8.01
CA ASN A 369 -5.46 -0.93 -7.31
C ASN A 369 -4.40 -0.10 -6.56
N GLY A 370 -4.03 1.02 -7.16
CA GLY A 370 -3.13 2.02 -6.58
C GLY A 370 -3.87 3.25 -6.03
N CYS A 371 -5.16 3.12 -5.69
CA CYS A 371 -5.89 4.15 -4.97
C CYS A 371 -5.39 4.23 -3.51
N ASN A 372 -5.51 5.40 -2.88
CA ASN A 372 -5.10 5.56 -1.49
C ASN A 372 -6.01 4.78 -0.53
N SER A 373 -7.33 4.98 -0.65
CA SER A 373 -8.33 4.42 0.27
C SER A 373 -9.41 3.56 -0.41
N ARG A 374 -9.54 3.65 -1.73
CA ARG A 374 -10.70 3.13 -2.45
C ARG A 374 -10.60 1.63 -2.74
N PHE A 375 -11.61 0.87 -2.30
CA PHE A 375 -11.85 -0.48 -2.81
C PHE A 375 -12.58 -0.42 -4.14
N LEU A 376 -12.22 -1.30 -5.07
CA LEU A 376 -12.85 -1.39 -6.38
C LEU A 376 -13.68 -2.68 -6.48
N LEU A 377 -14.83 -2.58 -7.14
CA LEU A 377 -15.61 -3.74 -7.58
C LEU A 377 -15.86 -3.59 -9.08
N LEU A 378 -15.01 -4.22 -9.87
CA LEU A 378 -14.92 -3.99 -11.30
C LEU A 378 -15.85 -4.90 -12.10
N SER A 379 -16.49 -4.37 -13.14
CA SER A 379 -17.32 -5.11 -14.08
C SER A 379 -17.13 -4.58 -15.50
N VAL A 380 -17.15 -5.45 -16.51
CA VAL A 380 -17.23 -5.02 -17.91
C VAL A 380 -18.70 -4.96 -18.30
N ALA A 381 -19.23 -3.77 -18.56
CA ALA A 381 -20.65 -3.52 -18.81
C ALA A 381 -20.91 -2.85 -20.17
N ALA A 382 -22.14 -3.00 -20.68
CA ALA A 382 -22.59 -2.37 -21.92
C ALA A 382 -22.96 -0.88 -21.76
N HIS A 383 -23.21 -0.43 -20.54
CA HIS A 383 -23.59 0.95 -20.23
C HIS A 383 -22.70 1.50 -19.10
N PRO A 384 -22.17 2.74 -19.24
CA PRO A 384 -21.23 3.30 -18.25
C PRO A 384 -21.91 3.64 -16.93
N THR A 385 -23.18 4.05 -16.95
CA THR A 385 -23.90 4.64 -15.81
C THR A 385 -25.01 3.74 -15.25
N ALA A 386 -25.42 2.68 -15.95
CA ALA A 386 -26.49 1.80 -15.46
C ALA A 386 -26.00 1.00 -14.22
N ARG A 387 -26.79 1.02 -13.14
CA ARG A 387 -26.50 0.29 -11.89
C ARG A 387 -27.74 -0.49 -11.41
N PRO A 388 -27.57 -1.67 -10.78
CA PRO A 388 -26.33 -2.44 -10.71
C PRO A 388 -25.88 -2.86 -12.12
N ALA A 389 -24.56 -2.87 -12.36
CA ALA A 389 -24.01 -3.19 -13.66
C ALA A 389 -24.25 -4.67 -13.97
N ARG A 390 -24.80 -4.94 -15.16
CA ARG A 390 -24.91 -6.30 -15.71
C ARG A 390 -23.63 -6.58 -16.49
N PRO A 391 -22.84 -7.61 -16.10
CA PRO A 391 -21.62 -7.95 -16.83
C PRO A 391 -21.96 -8.35 -18.27
N ALA A 392 -21.38 -7.64 -19.25
CA ALA A 392 -21.49 -7.93 -20.67
C ALA A 392 -20.55 -9.08 -21.07
N VAL A 393 -19.35 -9.11 -20.49
CA VAL A 393 -18.39 -10.21 -20.58
C VAL A 393 -17.80 -10.48 -19.19
N PRO A 394 -17.50 -11.74 -18.83
CA PRO A 394 -16.93 -12.05 -17.53
C PRO A 394 -15.42 -11.75 -17.51
N PHE A 395 -14.89 -11.59 -16.30
CA PHE A 395 -13.48 -11.81 -16.04
C PHE A 395 -13.21 -13.30 -15.82
N TRP A 396 -12.04 -13.74 -16.27
CA TRP A 396 -11.42 -14.98 -15.85
C TRP A 396 -10.17 -14.65 -15.05
N GLN A 397 -10.27 -14.65 -13.73
CA GLN A 397 -9.09 -14.47 -12.88
C GLN A 397 -8.20 -15.71 -13.01
N ILE A 398 -6.95 -15.49 -13.39
CA ILE A 398 -5.94 -16.54 -13.53
C ILE A 398 -4.83 -16.39 -12.50
N GLY A 399 -4.68 -15.22 -11.87
CA GLY A 399 -3.67 -14.98 -10.83
C GLY A 399 -4.08 -13.93 -9.80
N SER A 400 -3.34 -13.92 -8.70
CA SER A 400 -3.42 -13.00 -7.57
C SER A 400 -2.07 -12.31 -7.35
N ASP A 401 -1.87 -11.66 -6.20
CA ASP A 401 -0.64 -10.91 -5.88
C ASP A 401 0.67 -11.69 -6.13
N GLY A 402 0.68 -12.96 -5.73
CA GLY A 402 1.87 -13.84 -5.74
C GLY A 402 1.94 -14.84 -6.89
N GLY A 403 1.18 -14.64 -7.97
CA GLY A 403 1.24 -15.45 -9.20
C GLY A 403 -0.08 -16.13 -9.55
N PHE A 404 0.00 -17.24 -10.30
CA PHE A 404 -1.19 -17.94 -10.77
C PHE A 404 -2.03 -18.57 -9.64
N LEU A 405 -3.34 -18.60 -9.84
CA LEU A 405 -4.28 -19.37 -9.04
C LEU A 405 -4.12 -20.88 -9.34
N PRO A 406 -4.63 -21.77 -8.46
CA PRO A 406 -4.69 -23.20 -8.76
C PRO A 406 -5.54 -23.55 -9.99
N ALA A 407 -6.53 -22.71 -10.33
CA ALA A 407 -7.36 -22.84 -11.52
C ALA A 407 -7.98 -21.48 -11.89
N PRO A 408 -8.31 -21.24 -13.17
CA PRO A 408 -9.03 -20.05 -13.60
C PRO A 408 -10.39 -19.92 -12.92
N VAL A 409 -10.75 -18.71 -12.49
CA VAL A 409 -12.02 -18.42 -11.82
C VAL A 409 -12.84 -17.42 -12.63
N ARG A 410 -13.99 -17.86 -13.13
CA ARG A 410 -14.93 -17.01 -13.87
C ARG A 410 -15.76 -16.16 -12.92
N MET A 411 -15.80 -14.85 -13.14
CA MET A 411 -16.59 -13.91 -12.32
C MET A 411 -17.14 -12.74 -13.14
N GLY A 412 -18.35 -12.31 -12.80
CA GLY A 412 -18.96 -11.13 -13.41
C GLY A 412 -18.51 -9.81 -12.77
N LYS A 413 -18.14 -9.85 -11.48
CA LYS A 413 -17.61 -8.70 -10.73
C LYS A 413 -16.32 -9.12 -10.03
N LEU A 414 -15.29 -8.28 -10.13
CA LEU A 414 -13.95 -8.54 -9.62
C LEU A 414 -13.65 -7.56 -8.47
N PRO A 415 -13.58 -8.05 -7.21
CA PRO A 415 -13.19 -7.22 -6.07
C PRO A 415 -11.68 -6.98 -6.06
N LEU A 416 -11.25 -5.76 -5.73
CA LEU A 416 -9.83 -5.39 -5.66
C LEU A 416 -9.59 -4.36 -4.54
N GLY A 417 -8.90 -4.78 -3.48
CA GLY A 417 -8.48 -3.92 -2.37
C GLY A 417 -7.23 -3.11 -2.69
N GLY A 418 -6.92 -2.08 -1.88
CA GLY A 418 -5.71 -1.26 -2.04
C GLY A 418 -4.44 -2.12 -1.98
N GLY A 419 -3.50 -1.90 -2.90
CA GLY A 419 -2.23 -2.65 -2.99
C GLY A 419 -2.33 -4.04 -3.61
N SER A 420 -3.54 -4.60 -3.74
CA SER A 420 -3.76 -5.91 -4.36
C SER A 420 -3.63 -5.87 -5.88
N ARG A 421 -3.22 -7.01 -6.46
CA ARG A 421 -3.17 -7.24 -7.89
C ARG A 421 -4.01 -8.44 -8.30
N VAL A 422 -4.62 -8.33 -9.47
CA VAL A 422 -5.31 -9.44 -10.12
C VAL A 422 -4.82 -9.58 -11.55
N ASP A 423 -4.54 -10.80 -11.95
CA ASP A 423 -4.27 -11.17 -13.33
C ASP A 423 -5.52 -11.82 -13.92
N ALA A 424 -6.11 -11.19 -14.92
CA ALA A 424 -7.39 -11.63 -15.48
C ALA A 424 -7.39 -11.66 -17.00
N VAL A 425 -8.06 -12.64 -17.58
CA VAL A 425 -8.37 -12.71 -19.01
C VAL A 425 -9.80 -12.23 -19.24
N VAL A 426 -10.00 -11.41 -20.28
CA VAL A 426 -11.32 -11.07 -20.82
C VAL A 426 -11.34 -11.49 -22.28
N ASP A 427 -12.39 -12.19 -22.68
CA ASP A 427 -12.56 -12.71 -24.03
C ASP A 427 -13.55 -11.84 -24.82
N PHE A 428 -13.05 -11.14 -25.85
CA PHE A 428 -13.86 -10.32 -26.75
C PHE A 428 -14.14 -11.00 -28.09
N SER A 429 -13.76 -12.27 -28.28
CA SER A 429 -13.85 -12.96 -29.59
C SER A 429 -15.27 -12.95 -30.17
N ASP A 430 -16.26 -13.21 -29.31
CA ASP A 430 -17.67 -13.24 -29.69
C ASP A 430 -18.38 -11.88 -29.62
N VAL A 431 -17.66 -10.82 -29.23
CA VAL A 431 -18.24 -9.46 -29.15
C VAL A 431 -18.16 -8.80 -30.54
N PRO A 432 -19.27 -8.29 -31.10
CA PRO A 432 -19.24 -7.63 -32.41
C PRO A 432 -18.26 -6.46 -32.48
N ALA A 433 -17.52 -6.31 -33.58
CA ALA A 433 -16.74 -5.11 -33.82
C ALA A 433 -17.65 -3.87 -33.88
N GLY A 434 -17.15 -2.74 -33.40
CA GLY A 434 -17.92 -1.52 -33.18
C GLY A 434 -18.68 -1.50 -31.84
N THR A 435 -18.70 -2.61 -31.09
CA THR A 435 -19.31 -2.61 -29.75
C THR A 435 -18.49 -1.76 -28.79
N GLU A 436 -19.18 -0.89 -28.06
CA GLU A 436 -18.60 -0.12 -26.95
C GLU A 436 -18.94 -0.81 -25.63
N LEU A 437 -17.91 -1.13 -24.85
CA LEU A 437 -18.02 -1.66 -23.51
C LEU A 437 -17.32 -0.72 -22.53
N TYR A 438 -17.61 -0.89 -21.25
CA TYR A 438 -17.11 0.00 -20.19
C TYR A 438 -16.62 -0.84 -19.02
N LEU A 439 -15.38 -0.61 -18.61
CA LEU A 439 -14.94 -1.04 -17.29
C LEU A 439 -15.54 -0.06 -16.28
N VAL A 440 -16.42 -0.55 -15.42
CA VAL A 440 -17.11 0.23 -14.40
C VAL A 440 -16.71 -0.23 -13.01
N ASN A 441 -16.83 0.68 -12.05
CA ASN A 441 -16.66 0.43 -10.63
C ASN A 441 -18.03 0.49 -9.93
N GLU A 442 -18.35 -0.53 -9.14
CA GLU A 442 -19.50 -0.59 -8.25
C GLU A 442 -19.06 -0.71 -6.77
N GLY A 443 -17.77 -0.51 -6.51
CA GLY A 443 -17.22 -0.45 -5.16
C GLY A 443 -17.67 0.81 -4.44
N PRO A 444 -17.33 0.96 -3.15
CA PRO A 444 -17.77 2.09 -2.36
C PRO A 444 -17.04 3.40 -2.70
N ASP A 445 -17.75 4.53 -2.58
CA ASP A 445 -17.23 5.92 -2.48
C ASP A 445 -16.94 6.30 -1.01
N GLY A 446 -16.55 5.31 -0.22
CA GLY A 446 -16.26 5.44 1.21
C GLY A 446 -15.51 4.21 1.73
N LEU A 447 -15.27 4.17 3.03
CA LEU A 447 -14.64 3.02 3.66
C LEU A 447 -15.53 1.78 3.48
N ALA A 448 -14.96 0.71 2.95
CA ALA A 448 -15.70 -0.51 2.64
C ALA A 448 -16.22 -1.16 3.93
N GLY A 449 -17.54 -1.07 4.16
CA GLY A 449 -18.19 -1.62 5.35
C GLY A 449 -18.37 -3.14 5.35
N ARG A 450 -19.19 -3.63 6.29
CA ARG A 450 -19.63 -5.04 6.33
C ARG A 450 -20.32 -5.43 5.01
N PRO A 451 -20.18 -6.67 4.53
CA PRO A 451 -21.03 -7.19 3.46
C PRO A 451 -22.51 -6.94 3.77
N GLY A 452 -23.22 -6.23 2.91
CA GLY A 452 -24.63 -5.87 3.10
C GLY A 452 -24.89 -4.60 3.92
N ALA A 453 -23.86 -3.88 4.38
CA ALA A 453 -24.02 -2.53 4.90
C ALA A 453 -24.25 -1.53 3.76
N ASP A 454 -25.11 -0.54 3.98
CA ASP A 454 -25.34 0.57 3.04
C ASP A 454 -24.10 1.48 3.03
N VAL A 455 -23.13 1.14 2.19
CA VAL A 455 -22.04 2.05 1.83
C VAL A 455 -22.43 2.72 0.52
N GLU A 456 -22.25 4.04 0.44
CA GLU A 456 -22.51 4.77 -0.81
C GLU A 456 -21.65 4.16 -1.93
N PRO A 457 -22.28 3.61 -2.99
CA PRO A 457 -21.55 3.05 -4.11
C PRO A 457 -20.93 4.17 -4.94
N ALA A 458 -19.92 3.83 -5.73
CA ALA A 458 -19.25 4.76 -6.62
C ALA A 458 -20.25 5.49 -7.55
N ASP A 459 -20.16 6.82 -7.59
CA ASP A 459 -21.03 7.67 -8.41
C ASP A 459 -20.95 7.24 -9.90
N PRO A 460 -22.06 6.77 -10.50
CA PRO A 460 -22.07 6.26 -11.87
C PRO A 460 -21.62 7.28 -12.91
N HIS A 461 -21.63 8.57 -12.61
CA HIS A 461 -21.23 9.64 -13.52
C HIS A 461 -19.76 10.07 -13.35
N THR A 462 -19.04 9.55 -12.36
CA THR A 462 -17.65 9.93 -12.05
C THR A 462 -16.82 8.69 -11.67
N THR A 463 -16.71 8.36 -10.38
CA THR A 463 -15.88 7.30 -9.80
C THR A 463 -16.36 5.88 -10.13
N GLY A 464 -17.62 5.76 -10.56
CA GLY A 464 -18.21 4.54 -11.07
C GLY A 464 -17.76 4.17 -12.49
N GLN A 465 -17.04 5.04 -13.19
CA GLN A 465 -16.50 4.77 -14.53
C GLN A 465 -14.97 4.64 -14.45
N VAL A 466 -14.38 3.66 -15.15
CA VAL A 466 -12.92 3.43 -15.13
C VAL A 466 -12.29 3.69 -16.49
N LEU A 467 -12.70 2.95 -17.54
CA LEU A 467 -12.27 3.17 -18.92
C LEU A 467 -13.32 2.66 -19.91
N LYS A 468 -13.23 3.10 -21.17
CA LYS A 468 -14.03 2.60 -22.29
C LYS A 468 -13.22 1.63 -23.12
N LEU A 469 -13.85 0.54 -23.54
CA LEU A 469 -13.33 -0.49 -24.43
C LEU A 469 -14.08 -0.39 -25.75
N VAL A 470 -13.37 -0.26 -26.87
CA VAL A 470 -13.96 -0.26 -28.22
C VAL A 470 -13.50 -1.51 -28.93
N VAL A 471 -14.44 -2.41 -29.23
CA VAL A 471 -14.13 -3.68 -29.89
C VAL A 471 -13.92 -3.44 -31.38
N THR A 472 -12.82 -3.93 -31.93
CA THR A 472 -12.37 -3.75 -33.32
C THR A 472 -12.10 -5.11 -33.97
N GLU A 473 -12.08 -5.16 -35.30
CA GLU A 473 -11.76 -6.41 -36.00
C GLU A 473 -10.38 -6.95 -35.63
N ALA A 474 -10.28 -8.26 -35.47
CA ALA A 474 -9.01 -8.92 -35.17
C ALA A 474 -8.07 -8.79 -36.37
N THR A 475 -6.80 -8.44 -36.11
CA THR A 475 -5.79 -8.26 -37.16
C THR A 475 -5.12 -9.57 -37.57
N GLY A 476 -5.38 -10.66 -36.82
CA GLY A 476 -4.89 -12.00 -37.08
C GLY A 476 -5.48 -13.02 -36.10
N PRO A 477 -5.12 -14.31 -36.25
CA PRO A 477 -5.65 -15.36 -35.39
C PRO A 477 -5.16 -15.21 -33.95
N ASP A 478 -6.06 -15.43 -32.99
CA ASP A 478 -5.69 -15.51 -31.57
C ASP A 478 -5.25 -16.93 -31.20
N ARG A 479 -3.95 -17.09 -30.96
CA ARG A 479 -3.32 -18.38 -30.64
C ARG A 479 -3.22 -18.67 -29.14
N SER A 480 -3.71 -17.77 -28.28
CA SER A 480 -3.76 -18.04 -26.84
C SER A 480 -4.73 -19.18 -26.53
N VAL A 481 -4.65 -19.74 -25.32
CA VAL A 481 -5.52 -20.82 -24.84
C VAL A 481 -6.78 -20.22 -24.20
N PRO A 482 -7.99 -20.77 -24.44
CA PRO A 482 -9.21 -20.27 -23.81
C PRO A 482 -9.09 -20.31 -22.29
N PRO A 483 -9.57 -19.29 -21.57
CA PRO A 483 -9.32 -19.20 -20.14
C PRO A 483 -9.92 -20.34 -19.32
N ASP A 484 -10.99 -20.98 -19.80
CA ASP A 484 -11.59 -22.19 -19.20
C ASP A 484 -10.79 -23.47 -19.45
N GLN A 485 -9.81 -23.42 -20.36
CA GLN A 485 -8.94 -24.54 -20.75
C GLN A 485 -7.49 -24.34 -20.27
N LEU A 486 -7.21 -23.26 -19.53
CA LEU A 486 -5.88 -23.01 -18.99
C LEU A 486 -5.54 -24.01 -17.89
N ASP A 487 -4.45 -24.74 -18.09
CA ASP A 487 -3.79 -25.50 -17.04
C ASP A 487 -2.76 -24.60 -16.34
N LEU A 488 -3.11 -24.13 -15.14
CA LEU A 488 -2.27 -23.19 -14.39
C LEU A 488 -1.24 -23.93 -13.54
N PRO A 489 -0.01 -23.40 -13.40
CA PRO A 489 1.02 -24.03 -12.57
C PRO A 489 0.55 -24.22 -11.13
N SER A 490 0.48 -25.47 -10.69
CA SER A 490 0.10 -25.77 -9.30
C SER A 490 1.19 -25.33 -8.31
N SER A 491 0.78 -24.94 -7.11
CA SER A 491 1.68 -24.68 -5.99
C SER A 491 1.45 -25.67 -4.87
N ARG A 492 2.53 -26.17 -4.28
CA ARG A 492 2.44 -26.96 -3.06
C ARG A 492 1.98 -26.07 -1.89
N PRO A 493 0.94 -26.47 -1.15
CA PRO A 493 0.55 -25.73 0.04
C PRO A 493 1.66 -25.71 1.09
N LEU A 494 1.66 -24.68 1.93
CA LEU A 494 2.49 -24.61 3.11
C LEU A 494 2.15 -25.75 4.09
N GLY A 495 3.19 -26.24 4.77
CA GLY A 495 3.09 -27.28 5.78
C GLY A 495 2.32 -26.83 7.04
N PRO A 496 2.33 -27.65 8.10
CA PRO A 496 1.70 -27.27 9.36
C PRO A 496 2.34 -26.00 9.93
N ALA A 497 1.52 -25.16 10.54
CA ALA A 497 2.00 -23.98 11.25
C ALA A 497 2.47 -24.38 12.66
N GLU A 498 3.61 -23.85 13.07
CA GLU A 498 4.19 -24.03 14.40
C GLU A 498 3.52 -23.14 15.44
N ARG A 499 2.89 -22.05 14.99
CA ARG A 499 2.30 -21.03 15.85
C ARG A 499 1.08 -20.36 15.22
N VAL A 500 0.15 -19.94 16.06
CA VAL A 500 -0.95 -19.02 15.73
C VAL A 500 -0.72 -17.70 16.47
N ARG A 501 -0.69 -16.58 15.74
CA ARG A 501 -0.66 -15.22 16.30
C ARG A 501 -2.00 -14.54 16.14
N ARG A 502 -2.44 -13.80 17.13
CA ARG A 502 -3.70 -13.05 17.14
C ARG A 502 -3.40 -11.55 17.19
N LEU A 503 -3.75 -10.89 16.12
CA LEU A 503 -3.43 -9.50 15.82
C LEU A 503 -4.71 -8.67 15.74
N SER A 504 -4.65 -7.42 16.17
CA SER A 504 -5.81 -6.52 16.20
C SER A 504 -5.65 -5.37 15.20
N LEU A 505 -6.77 -5.02 14.56
CA LEU A 505 -6.91 -3.84 13.71
C LEU A 505 -7.87 -2.88 14.41
N ASN A 506 -7.42 -1.65 14.66
CA ASN A 506 -8.06 -0.71 15.57
C ASN A 506 -8.14 0.70 15.00
N GLU A 507 -9.06 1.50 15.54
CA GLU A 507 -9.05 2.95 15.42
C GLU A 507 -9.06 3.60 16.80
N THR A 508 -8.34 4.70 16.93
CA THR A 508 -8.34 5.54 18.12
C THR A 508 -9.19 6.78 17.84
N MET A 509 -10.28 6.92 18.60
CA MET A 509 -11.14 8.10 18.53
C MET A 509 -10.54 9.27 19.31
N SER A 510 -10.76 10.49 18.82
CA SER A 510 -10.38 11.70 19.55
C SER A 510 -11.13 11.79 20.89
N THR A 511 -10.44 12.32 21.90
CA THR A 511 -11.05 12.77 23.16
C THR A 511 -11.81 14.09 23.01
N SER A 512 -11.60 14.81 21.91
CA SER A 512 -12.28 16.07 21.61
C SER A 512 -13.70 15.79 21.09
N PRO A 513 -14.77 16.30 21.74
CA PRO A 513 -16.14 15.91 21.43
C PRO A 513 -16.50 16.16 19.97
N GLY A 514 -16.84 15.10 19.22
CA GLY A 514 -17.28 15.12 17.83
C GLY A 514 -16.17 15.26 16.77
N ALA A 515 -14.90 15.13 17.16
CA ALA A 515 -13.82 14.88 16.20
C ALA A 515 -13.79 13.39 15.83
N GLY A 516 -13.42 13.09 14.58
CA GLY A 516 -13.29 11.72 14.09
C GLY A 516 -12.07 10.98 14.67
N PRO A 517 -11.69 9.84 14.07
CA PRO A 517 -10.47 9.11 14.42
C PRO A 517 -9.22 10.00 14.36
N VAL A 518 -8.28 9.77 15.28
CA VAL A 518 -6.98 10.47 15.38
C VAL A 518 -5.79 9.55 15.10
N ALA A 519 -6.02 8.24 15.05
CA ALA A 519 -5.07 7.26 14.54
C ALA A 519 -5.80 5.96 14.17
N ALA A 520 -5.28 5.21 13.21
CA ALA A 520 -5.57 3.79 12.99
C ALA A 520 -4.36 2.99 13.50
N LEU A 521 -4.57 1.90 14.22
CA LEU A 521 -3.47 1.18 14.89
C LEU A 521 -3.57 -0.32 14.67
N LEU A 522 -2.44 -0.94 14.41
CA LEU A 522 -2.27 -2.39 14.53
C LEU A 522 -1.90 -2.74 15.98
N GLY A 523 -1.98 -4.01 16.33
CA GLY A 523 -1.66 -4.46 17.67
C GLY A 523 -1.84 -5.95 17.86
N THR A 524 -1.92 -6.38 19.12
CA THR A 524 -2.13 -7.78 19.49
C THR A 524 -3.52 -7.98 20.09
N VAL A 525 -3.89 -9.24 20.32
CA VAL A 525 -5.09 -9.62 21.07
C VAL A 525 -4.69 -10.29 22.38
N ASP A 526 -5.18 -9.77 23.51
CA ASP A 526 -4.86 -10.30 24.84
C ASP A 526 -5.54 -11.65 25.13
N ARG A 527 -5.31 -12.19 26.34
CA ARG A 527 -5.87 -13.49 26.75
C ARG A 527 -7.40 -13.49 26.85
N ASP A 528 -7.99 -12.33 27.09
CA ASP A 528 -9.44 -12.15 27.22
C ASP A 528 -10.10 -11.82 25.87
N GLY A 529 -9.33 -11.79 24.78
CA GLY A 529 -9.82 -11.48 23.44
C GLY A 529 -9.98 -9.98 23.16
N ARG A 530 -9.41 -9.11 23.99
CA ARG A 530 -9.45 -7.66 23.79
C ARG A 530 -8.28 -7.19 22.95
N ALA A 531 -8.51 -6.15 22.15
CA ALA A 531 -7.46 -5.51 21.39
C ALA A 531 -6.46 -4.78 22.29
N VAL A 532 -5.17 -4.87 21.94
CA VAL A 532 -4.08 -4.09 22.51
C VAL A 532 -3.42 -3.30 21.37
N PRO A 533 -3.91 -2.08 21.07
CA PRO A 533 -3.37 -1.24 20.01
C PRO A 533 -1.94 -0.78 20.33
N LEU A 534 -1.07 -0.75 19.32
CA LEU A 534 0.34 -0.38 19.44
C LEU A 534 0.69 0.63 18.34
N ARG A 535 1.51 1.62 18.69
CA ARG A 535 2.10 2.55 17.71
C ARG A 535 3.29 1.93 16.99
N TRP A 536 3.74 2.55 15.89
CA TRP A 536 4.93 2.11 15.15
C TRP A 536 6.16 1.99 16.07
N ASN A 537 6.42 2.98 16.93
CA ASN A 537 7.56 2.98 17.85
C ASN A 537 7.45 2.06 19.09
N ALA A 538 6.33 1.36 19.28
CA ALA A 538 6.23 0.39 20.37
C ALA A 538 7.23 -0.77 20.17
N PRO A 539 7.73 -1.42 21.23
CA PRO A 539 8.61 -2.59 21.08
C PRO A 539 8.01 -3.63 20.12
N VAL A 540 8.85 -4.24 19.28
CA VAL A 540 8.43 -5.26 18.30
C VAL A 540 7.77 -6.45 19.02
N THR A 541 6.60 -6.88 18.55
CA THR A 541 5.82 -7.99 19.12
C THR A 541 5.74 -9.18 18.18
N GLU A 542 5.75 -8.94 16.87
CA GLU A 542 5.71 -9.97 15.86
C GLU A 542 7.15 -10.44 15.58
N THR A 543 7.52 -11.58 16.14
CA THR A 543 8.88 -12.14 15.99
C THR A 543 8.85 -13.59 15.49
N PRO A 544 8.47 -13.84 14.23
CA PRO A 544 8.49 -15.20 13.66
C PRO A 544 9.91 -15.77 13.63
N ARG A 545 10.04 -17.09 13.75
CA ARG A 545 11.34 -17.77 13.60
C ARG A 545 11.70 -17.92 12.14
N LEU A 546 12.99 -17.78 11.83
CA LEU A 546 13.55 -18.10 10.52
C LEU A 546 13.25 -19.57 10.17
N HIS A 547 12.69 -19.73 8.98
CA HIS A 547 12.09 -20.92 8.38
C HIS A 547 10.79 -21.44 9.01
N GLY A 548 10.31 -20.79 10.07
CA GLY A 548 9.06 -21.12 10.74
C GLY A 548 7.85 -20.82 9.86
N THR A 549 6.83 -21.66 9.96
CA THR A 549 5.51 -21.43 9.36
C THR A 549 4.53 -21.03 10.45
N GLU A 550 3.81 -19.93 10.27
CA GLU A 550 2.84 -19.45 11.25
C GLU A 550 1.48 -19.16 10.59
N VAL A 551 0.42 -19.21 11.40
CA VAL A 551 -0.88 -18.63 11.06
C VAL A 551 -1.00 -17.30 11.79
N TRP A 552 -1.36 -16.24 11.06
CA TRP A 552 -1.71 -14.94 11.64
C TRP A 552 -3.21 -14.74 11.52
N GLU A 553 -3.86 -14.48 12.64
CA GLU A 553 -5.29 -14.19 12.77
C GLU A 553 -5.49 -12.69 12.95
N PHE A 554 -6.05 -12.05 11.94
CA PHE A 554 -6.41 -10.63 11.98
C PHE A 554 -7.82 -10.47 12.51
N HIS A 555 -7.94 -9.90 13.70
CA HIS A 555 -9.20 -9.52 14.32
C HIS A 555 -9.51 -8.05 14.00
N ASN A 556 -10.56 -7.83 13.23
CA ASN A 556 -10.98 -6.48 12.86
C ASN A 556 -12.01 -5.91 13.85
N PHE A 557 -11.55 -5.00 14.71
CA PHE A 557 -12.38 -4.32 15.72
C PHE A 557 -13.03 -3.03 15.17
N THR A 558 -12.81 -2.71 13.90
CA THR A 558 -13.38 -1.52 13.23
C THR A 558 -14.64 -1.88 12.43
N PRO A 559 -15.46 -0.89 12.04
CA PRO A 559 -16.68 -1.15 11.27
C PRO A 559 -16.47 -1.31 9.76
N PHE A 560 -15.24 -1.25 9.26
CA PHE A 560 -14.90 -1.32 7.84
C PHE A 560 -13.69 -2.20 7.57
N ALA A 561 -13.43 -2.49 6.29
CA ALA A 561 -12.41 -3.41 5.82
C ALA A 561 -11.05 -2.74 5.70
N HIS A 562 -10.01 -3.52 5.94
CA HIS A 562 -8.61 -3.10 5.82
C HIS A 562 -7.87 -4.07 4.90
N PRO A 563 -7.24 -3.61 3.80
CA PRO A 563 -6.31 -4.43 3.03
C PRO A 563 -4.99 -4.54 3.81
N ILE A 564 -4.74 -5.67 4.47
CA ILE A 564 -3.51 -5.89 5.24
C ILE A 564 -2.43 -6.48 4.35
N HIS A 565 -1.29 -5.80 4.29
CA HIS A 565 -0.09 -6.20 3.56
C HIS A 565 1.01 -6.68 4.53
N LEU A 566 1.69 -7.78 4.18
CA LEU A 566 2.92 -8.22 4.83
C LEU A 566 4.07 -8.15 3.82
N HIS A 567 5.18 -7.52 4.22
CA HIS A 567 6.42 -7.51 3.44
C HIS A 567 7.07 -8.91 3.43
N GLN A 568 8.10 -9.09 2.59
CA GLN A 568 8.95 -10.30 2.43
C GLN A 568 8.24 -11.58 1.99
N VAL A 569 7.11 -11.95 2.59
CA VAL A 569 6.43 -13.23 2.37
C VAL A 569 5.28 -13.11 1.39
N GLN A 570 5.03 -14.20 0.67
CA GLN A 570 3.72 -14.49 0.11
C GLN A 570 3.04 -15.51 1.04
N PHE A 571 1.73 -15.41 1.22
CA PHE A 571 0.94 -16.21 2.15
C PHE A 571 -0.29 -16.84 1.50
N GLU A 572 -0.80 -17.87 2.17
CA GLU A 572 -2.09 -18.50 1.85
C GLU A 572 -3.18 -17.86 2.71
N LEU A 573 -4.32 -17.50 2.13
CA LEU A 573 -5.53 -17.28 2.93
C LEU A 573 -6.11 -18.66 3.31
N VAL A 574 -6.26 -18.92 4.61
CA VAL A 574 -6.71 -20.23 5.13
C VAL A 574 -8.02 -20.17 5.89
N GLY A 575 -8.53 -18.97 6.18
CA GLY A 575 -9.76 -18.82 6.97
C GLY A 575 -10.37 -17.42 6.91
N ARG A 576 -11.71 -17.38 6.93
CA ARG A 576 -12.56 -16.18 6.98
C ARG A 576 -13.72 -16.35 7.96
N GLY A 577 -14.52 -15.30 8.10
CA GLY A 577 -15.77 -15.30 8.86
C GLY A 577 -15.58 -15.08 10.37
N PRO A 578 -16.67 -15.09 11.15
CA PRO A 578 -16.63 -14.71 12.57
C PRO A 578 -15.71 -15.57 13.45
N THR A 579 -15.48 -16.82 13.04
CA THR A 579 -14.60 -17.79 13.74
C THR A 579 -13.27 -18.03 13.02
N GLY A 580 -13.08 -17.42 11.84
CA GLY A 580 -11.93 -17.68 10.98
C GLY A 580 -11.89 -19.10 10.39
N GLN A 581 -12.95 -19.91 10.50
CA GLN A 581 -12.94 -21.29 9.99
C GLN A 581 -13.59 -21.43 8.61
N GLN A 582 -14.15 -20.36 8.04
CA GLN A 582 -14.74 -20.42 6.71
C GLN A 582 -13.64 -20.48 5.65
N PRO A 583 -13.68 -21.42 4.71
CA PRO A 583 -12.65 -21.52 3.69
C PRO A 583 -12.67 -20.29 2.75
N PRO A 584 -11.52 -19.88 2.21
CA PRO A 584 -11.45 -18.84 1.19
C PRO A 584 -12.26 -19.18 -0.06
N SER A 585 -12.75 -18.16 -0.75
CA SER A 585 -13.37 -18.35 -2.05
C SER A 585 -12.32 -18.82 -3.09
N PRO A 586 -12.73 -19.44 -4.20
CA PRO A 586 -11.79 -19.87 -5.24
C PRO A 586 -10.85 -18.77 -5.75
N ALA A 587 -11.33 -17.53 -5.83
CA ALA A 587 -10.57 -16.36 -6.28
C ALA A 587 -9.43 -15.95 -5.31
N GLU A 588 -9.48 -16.42 -4.06
CA GLU A 588 -8.54 -16.07 -2.99
C GLU A 588 -7.62 -17.24 -2.62
N ARG A 589 -7.71 -18.37 -3.34
CA ARG A 589 -6.88 -19.57 -3.10
C ARG A 589 -5.50 -19.52 -3.80
N GLY A 590 -5.13 -18.35 -4.31
CA GLY A 590 -3.78 -18.09 -4.80
C GLY A 590 -2.82 -17.68 -3.69
N TRP A 591 -1.62 -17.30 -4.10
CA TRP A 591 -0.66 -16.66 -3.19
C TRP A 591 -0.94 -15.17 -3.13
N LEU A 592 -0.99 -14.65 -1.91
CA LEU A 592 -1.31 -13.27 -1.61
C LEU A 592 -0.17 -12.64 -0.83
N ASP A 593 0.00 -11.33 -0.97
CA ASP A 593 0.74 -10.53 -0.01
C ASP A 593 -0.12 -9.44 0.61
N THR A 594 -1.33 -9.23 0.07
CA THR A 594 -2.29 -8.25 0.55
C THR A 594 -3.68 -8.89 0.63
N VAL A 595 -4.32 -8.80 1.79
CA VAL A 595 -5.64 -9.41 2.02
C VAL A 595 -6.64 -8.44 2.63
N ALA A 596 -7.84 -8.38 2.06
CA ALA A 596 -8.94 -7.67 2.69
C ALA A 596 -9.40 -8.38 3.98
N VAL A 597 -9.24 -7.70 5.11
CA VAL A 597 -9.74 -8.11 6.42
C VAL A 597 -11.07 -7.41 6.66
N LEU A 598 -12.16 -8.15 6.50
CA LEU A 598 -13.52 -7.61 6.59
C LEU A 598 -13.93 -7.34 8.05
N PRO A 599 -14.80 -6.35 8.30
CA PRO A 599 -15.25 -6.02 9.65
C PRO A 599 -16.13 -7.11 10.25
N GLY A 600 -15.89 -7.45 11.53
CA GLY A 600 -16.61 -8.51 12.23
C GLY A 600 -16.18 -9.93 11.84
N GLU A 601 -15.09 -10.09 11.10
CA GLU A 601 -14.48 -11.38 10.77
C GLU A 601 -13.11 -11.54 11.43
N VAL A 602 -12.68 -12.79 11.55
CA VAL A 602 -11.29 -13.17 11.75
C VAL A 602 -10.75 -13.66 10.41
N THR A 603 -9.80 -12.93 9.84
CA THR A 603 -9.10 -13.35 8.61
C THR A 603 -7.82 -14.07 9.01
N ARG A 604 -7.61 -15.29 8.52
CA ARG A 604 -6.47 -16.13 8.88
C ARG A 604 -5.57 -16.35 7.68
N ILE A 605 -4.34 -15.86 7.73
CA ILE A 605 -3.32 -16.15 6.71
C ILE A 605 -2.30 -17.15 7.26
N LYS A 606 -1.64 -17.88 6.37
CA LYS A 606 -0.53 -18.77 6.70
C LYS A 606 0.69 -18.38 5.89
N ALA A 607 1.80 -18.10 6.56
CA ALA A 607 3.03 -17.62 5.95
C ALA A 607 4.24 -18.41 6.45
N ARG A 608 5.27 -18.52 5.60
CA ARG A 608 6.58 -19.05 5.97
C ARG A 608 7.62 -17.95 5.84
N PHE A 609 8.41 -17.75 6.89
CA PHE A 609 9.38 -16.66 6.98
C PHE A 609 10.79 -17.20 6.76
N ASP A 610 11.38 -16.96 5.59
CA ASP A 610 12.63 -17.62 5.15
C ASP A 610 13.81 -16.67 4.91
N LEU A 611 13.63 -15.36 5.09
CA LEU A 611 14.72 -14.39 5.18
C LEU A 611 14.77 -13.77 6.58
N PRO A 612 15.96 -13.70 7.22
CA PRO A 612 16.09 -13.01 8.49
C PRO A 612 16.03 -11.50 8.28
N GLY A 613 15.53 -10.78 9.28
CA GLY A 613 15.62 -9.33 9.31
C GLY A 613 14.36 -8.63 9.80
N ARG A 614 14.40 -7.31 9.71
CA ARG A 614 13.30 -6.41 10.06
C ARG A 614 12.50 -6.01 8.84
N PHE A 615 11.19 -6.21 8.92
CA PHE A 615 10.22 -5.93 7.87
C PHE A 615 8.98 -5.26 8.45
N ALA A 616 8.02 -4.86 7.61
CA ALA A 616 6.78 -4.24 8.05
C ALA A 616 5.54 -5.08 7.68
N TRP A 617 4.49 -4.91 8.46
CA TRP A 617 3.13 -5.29 8.08
C TRP A 617 2.20 -4.13 8.40
N HIS A 618 1.25 -3.86 7.50
CA HIS A 618 0.45 -2.65 7.59
C HIS A 618 -0.88 -2.74 6.86
N CYS A 619 -1.79 -1.83 7.19
CA CYS A 619 -2.94 -1.55 6.35
C CYS A 619 -2.50 -0.75 5.12
N HIS A 620 -3.01 -1.12 3.96
CA HIS A 620 -2.75 -0.48 2.68
C HIS A 620 -3.86 0.53 2.29
N LEU A 621 -4.64 0.98 3.28
CA LEU A 621 -5.30 2.29 3.23
C LEU A 621 -4.25 3.31 3.66
N LEU A 622 -3.72 4.08 2.70
CA LEU A 622 -2.50 4.85 2.95
C LEU A 622 -2.69 5.94 4.03
N GLU A 623 -3.90 6.46 4.16
CA GLU A 623 -4.26 7.35 5.26
C GLU A 623 -4.16 6.65 6.63
N HIS A 624 -4.51 5.36 6.74
CA HIS A 624 -4.32 4.57 7.96
C HIS A 624 -2.84 4.23 8.17
N GLU A 625 -2.13 3.79 7.12
CA GLU A 625 -0.70 3.45 7.16
C GLU A 625 0.12 4.56 7.82
N ASP A 626 -0.04 5.79 7.34
CA ASP A 626 0.74 6.95 7.77
C ASP A 626 0.40 7.46 9.18
N ASN A 627 -0.70 7.00 9.79
CA ASN A 627 -1.10 7.45 11.13
C ASN A 627 -1.95 6.41 11.88
N GLU A 628 -1.42 5.28 12.33
CA GLU A 628 -0.10 4.67 12.13
C GLU A 628 -0.30 3.14 12.07
N MET A 629 -1.19 2.68 11.18
CA MET A 629 -1.63 1.28 11.08
C MET A 629 -0.59 0.42 10.39
N MET A 630 0.63 0.50 10.90
CA MET A 630 1.84 -0.13 10.43
C MET A 630 2.68 -0.55 11.64
N ARG A 631 3.23 -1.76 11.61
CA ARG A 631 4.07 -2.30 12.67
C ARG A 631 5.26 -3.05 12.08
N PRO A 632 6.44 -2.96 12.72
CA PRO A 632 7.56 -3.81 12.35
C PRO A 632 7.32 -5.25 12.82
N TYR A 633 7.91 -6.20 12.11
CA TYR A 633 8.14 -7.56 12.59
C TYR A 633 9.60 -7.97 12.34
N ASP A 634 10.15 -8.75 13.26
CA ASP A 634 11.55 -9.21 13.20
C ASP A 634 11.60 -10.73 12.99
N VAL A 635 12.08 -11.20 11.84
CA VAL A 635 12.35 -12.64 11.63
C VAL A 635 13.62 -13.01 12.40
N VAL A 636 13.45 -13.65 13.56
CA VAL A 636 14.54 -14.00 14.48
C VAL A 636 15.17 -15.35 14.14
N PRO A 637 16.43 -15.61 14.52
CA PRO A 637 17.07 -16.91 14.31
C PRO A 637 16.23 -18.08 14.86
N SER A 638 16.38 -19.29 14.30
CA SER A 638 15.53 -20.45 14.65
C SER A 638 15.61 -20.88 16.13
N GLY A 639 16.65 -20.46 16.87
CA GLY A 639 16.79 -20.63 18.33
C GLY A 639 16.43 -19.39 19.17
N GLY A 640 16.02 -18.29 18.53
CA GLY A 640 15.62 -17.06 19.20
C GLY A 640 14.30 -17.22 19.96
N ALA A 641 14.21 -16.54 21.11
CA ALA A 641 12.96 -16.41 21.84
C ALA A 641 11.97 -15.63 20.97
N GLN A 642 10.82 -16.23 20.67
CA GLN A 642 9.71 -15.49 20.08
C GLN A 642 8.96 -14.75 21.19
N THR A 643 8.53 -13.53 20.93
CA THR A 643 7.68 -12.73 21.81
C THR A 643 6.28 -12.58 21.22
N GLY A 644 5.39 -11.92 21.99
CA GLY A 644 4.08 -11.42 21.55
C GLY A 644 2.97 -12.48 21.42
N ASP A 645 1.98 -12.42 22.31
CA ASP A 645 0.70 -13.15 22.42
C ASP A 645 0.67 -14.60 22.98
N GLY A 646 -0.22 -14.82 23.96
CA GLY A 646 -0.40 -16.08 24.68
C GLY A 646 -1.13 -17.16 23.88
N GLY A 647 -0.70 -17.43 22.65
CA GLY A 647 -1.21 -18.52 21.81
C GLY A 647 -0.79 -19.91 22.33
N ILE A 648 -1.75 -20.83 22.34
CA ILE A 648 -1.60 -22.23 22.75
C ILE A 648 -0.84 -22.97 21.64
N SER A 649 0.18 -23.75 21.98
CA SER A 649 0.82 -24.70 21.05
C SER A 649 -0.22 -25.69 20.51
N ALA A 650 -0.21 -25.96 19.21
CA ALA A 650 -1.08 -26.96 18.63
C ALA A 650 -0.68 -28.39 19.08
N GLU A 651 -1.61 -29.03 19.81
CA GLU A 651 -1.79 -30.46 20.13
C GLU A 651 -1.00 -31.15 21.26
N GLY A 652 -1.77 -31.87 22.11
CA GLY A 652 -1.29 -32.91 23.03
C GLY A 652 -2.22 -33.18 24.24
N SER A 653 -3.18 -34.11 24.11
CA SER A 653 -3.95 -34.63 25.24
C SER A 653 -3.13 -35.57 26.15
N SER A 654 -3.40 -35.47 27.46
CA SER A 654 -3.10 -36.43 28.57
C SER A 654 -1.67 -36.51 29.14
N GLY A 655 -1.59 -36.42 30.48
CA GLY A 655 -0.51 -37.04 31.27
C GLY A 655 0.29 -36.12 32.21
N LEU A 656 -0.20 -35.96 33.45
CA LEU A 656 0.52 -35.76 34.73
C LEU A 656 1.99 -35.28 34.74
N GLY A 657 2.25 -34.19 35.49
CA GLY A 657 3.58 -33.87 36.01
C GLY A 657 3.64 -32.54 36.76
N LEU A 658 3.39 -32.55 38.07
CA LEU A 658 3.66 -31.43 38.99
C LEU A 658 5.17 -31.28 39.26
N ALA A 659 5.57 -30.03 39.60
CA ALA A 659 6.84 -29.57 40.17
C ALA A 659 8.00 -29.40 39.17
N GLY A 660 8.78 -28.33 39.13
CA GLY A 660 8.87 -27.12 39.95
C GLY A 660 10.16 -26.38 39.55
N VAL A 661 10.10 -25.06 39.35
CA VAL A 661 11.31 -24.23 39.20
C VAL A 661 11.12 -22.91 39.93
N ALA A 662 11.82 -22.77 41.05
CA ALA A 662 12.27 -21.50 41.64
C ALA A 662 13.30 -21.89 42.71
N ALA A 663 14.43 -21.25 42.92
CA ALA A 663 15.16 -20.20 42.24
C ALA A 663 16.57 -20.26 42.86
N LEU A 664 17.61 -20.00 42.08
CA LEU A 664 18.97 -19.87 42.59
C LEU A 664 19.25 -18.42 42.98
N GLY A 665 19.53 -18.21 44.26
CA GLY A 665 20.59 -17.31 44.70
C GLY A 665 20.18 -15.96 45.28
N ALA A 666 20.18 -15.86 46.62
CA ALA A 666 20.89 -14.78 47.33
C ALA A 666 21.08 -15.11 48.83
N ALA A 667 22.35 -15.33 49.17
CA ALA A 667 23.10 -15.03 50.40
C ALA A 667 22.39 -14.83 51.76
N ALA A 668 22.85 -15.67 52.71
CA ALA A 668 23.39 -15.36 54.05
C ALA A 668 22.59 -14.46 55.01
N LEU A 669 22.16 -15.04 56.14
CA LEU A 669 22.59 -14.70 57.53
C LEU A 669 21.69 -15.43 58.56
N GLY A 670 22.31 -15.97 59.62
CA GLY A 670 21.68 -16.01 60.96
C GLY A 670 21.09 -17.33 61.47
N ALA A 671 21.93 -18.11 62.14
CA ALA A 671 21.73 -18.74 63.46
C ALA A 671 20.45 -19.56 63.80
N GLY A 672 20.67 -20.81 64.23
CA GLY A 672 20.05 -21.34 65.45
C GLY A 672 19.36 -22.71 65.35
N MET A 673 20.07 -23.76 65.83
CA MET A 673 19.63 -24.84 66.76
C MET A 673 18.34 -25.65 66.44
N LEU A 674 18.18 -26.96 66.70
CA LEU A 674 18.93 -28.06 67.32
C LEU A 674 18.06 -29.34 67.14
N HIS A 675 18.72 -30.51 67.19
CA HIS A 675 18.19 -31.86 67.52
C HIS A 675 17.24 -32.52 66.50
N GLY A 676 17.29 -33.83 66.25
CA GLY A 676 18.04 -34.98 66.78
C GLY A 676 17.34 -36.24 66.23
N ALA A 677 18.06 -37.03 65.44
CA ALA A 677 18.46 -38.40 65.77
C ALA A 677 17.41 -39.53 65.57
N ARG A 678 17.81 -40.42 64.63
CA ARG A 678 17.74 -41.91 64.66
C ARG A 678 16.41 -42.63 64.41
N ASP A 679 16.36 -43.31 63.25
CA ASP A 679 16.29 -44.78 63.04
C ASP A 679 15.91 -45.68 64.25
N PRO A 680 15.26 -46.87 64.05
CA PRO A 680 15.52 -47.79 62.94
C PRO A 680 14.33 -48.56 62.31
N GLY A 681 14.51 -48.95 61.05
CA GLY A 681 14.61 -50.36 60.62
C GLY A 681 13.45 -51.35 60.82
N SER A 682 12.93 -51.80 59.67
CA SER A 682 12.47 -53.17 59.33
C SER A 682 11.09 -53.62 59.87
N THR A 683 10.02 -53.55 59.07
CA THR A 683 9.42 -54.63 58.21
C THR A 683 8.59 -55.70 58.97
N PRO A 684 7.69 -56.46 58.31
CA PRO A 684 6.61 -56.06 57.41
C PRO A 684 5.31 -56.88 57.70
N VAL A 685 4.39 -56.88 56.72
CA VAL A 685 3.26 -57.79 56.48
C VAL A 685 1.89 -57.32 57.00
N GLY A 686 1.03 -56.99 56.03
CA GLY A 686 -0.38 -56.62 56.17
C GLY A 686 -0.83 -55.85 54.95
#